data_AF-A0A6P5AWT0-F1
#
_entry.id   AF-A0A6P5AWT0-F1
#
_cell.length_a   1.000
_cell.length_b   1.000
_cell.length_c   1.000
_cell.angle_alpha   90.00
_cell.angle_beta   90.00
_cell.angle_gamma   90.00
#
_symmetry.space_group_name_H-M   'P 1'
#
loop_
_entity.id
_entity.type
_entity.pdbx_description
1 polymer ?
#
loop_
_entity_poly.entity_id
_entity_poly.type
_entity_poly.pdbx_seq_one_letter_code
_entity_poly.pdbx_strand_id
1 'polypeptide(L)'
;MAWLAWLTIVVILSSTVKSHEWVPARPPVGHFAVTDAENTTCLLMTVGMTFHVPYVKNDSKNTEEVASYYLPADADVTGSCEDTAASITLSWGEGFNVTVSFQRNDTMFYGSDITTGYVLNRDVFPDCKDDGETRVQSGPPHDVHAMPGRSYLCDVAVNVTVGNVTVTFSDLQVQPFLVKGGNFSKAEECAADMATTPSAHTIPVKTTVHTTPIPFPVPKPSQNNYTLTDITGKVCFMALMAVQIQVNYTRTTGKTGSAVWDVPKNTNATGACGNDTASLQLVFDGGLTNLTVIFTATTGMDDLTDVDTDSGFKASEMFLEYVETEARFPGSVNNGTSQTVEKKNLAVFQCTTGMSYKCNTRQTVMLSHDVTLRFEDVHLQPFQVKGGHFDPVKECTADKVTTPGPSNMTTPMTAITTPPPPRPVHDPITLNFTLTDDENKICFMALMGVQIEVNYTTHDTEKKSTARWNVPNSVTVTGECSNTTATLTLTFDGELTVVTMTFRNQSGKGGTVNKFMVSDIDLQYVTDKSHFPDAQPAELGKHINISKHNLAVFKGELGSSYLCKKGDNVTLNQNVTLRMIEVQVQPFGLTSNKFDQAEVCEADNDVSTLRPIIVGCAIAGVDVLMLLYYGIGRRMRRNKNTR
;
A
#
# COMPACT_ATOMS: atom_id res chain seq x y z
N MET A 1 11.17 -73.29 -14.31
CA MET A 1 12.54 -72.96 -13.87
C MET A 1 12.84 -71.57 -14.43
N ALA A 2 12.39 -70.49 -13.81
CA ALA A 2 12.70 -69.99 -12.47
C ALA A 2 14.02 -69.19 -12.44
N TRP A 3 13.94 -68.05 -11.74
CA TRP A 3 14.99 -67.16 -11.21
C TRP A 3 15.41 -66.00 -12.15
N LEU A 4 14.98 -64.74 -11.92
CA LEU A 4 15.37 -63.79 -10.84
C LEU A 4 16.87 -63.42 -10.95
N ALA A 5 17.38 -62.21 -10.76
CA ALA A 5 16.90 -60.88 -10.36
C ALA A 5 18.17 -60.00 -10.23
N TRP A 6 18.09 -58.69 -10.55
CA TRP A 6 18.75 -57.53 -9.87
C TRP A 6 20.31 -57.50 -9.79
N LEU A 7 21.09 -56.42 -9.90
CA LEU A 7 21.07 -55.07 -9.29
C LEU A 7 22.21 -54.17 -9.90
N THR A 8 21.88 -52.89 -10.17
CA THR A 8 22.62 -51.61 -9.89
C THR A 8 24.03 -51.24 -10.44
N ILE A 9 24.16 -50.00 -10.97
CA ILE A 9 24.81 -48.77 -10.40
C ILE A 9 24.86 -47.67 -11.51
N VAL A 10 24.02 -46.61 -11.45
CA VAL A 10 24.30 -45.18 -11.09
C VAL A 10 25.35 -44.44 -11.96
N VAL A 11 24.91 -43.44 -12.75
CA VAL A 11 25.48 -42.07 -13.01
C VAL A 11 24.41 -41.29 -13.85
N ILE A 12 23.53 -40.46 -13.29
CA ILE A 12 23.57 -38.99 -13.08
C ILE A 12 23.87 -38.14 -14.33
N LEU A 13 22.87 -37.34 -14.76
CA LEU A 13 22.90 -35.93 -15.24
C LEU A 13 21.46 -35.58 -15.69
N SER A 14 20.55 -35.13 -14.82
CA SER A 14 20.33 -33.71 -14.44
C SER A 14 20.41 -32.73 -15.61
N SER A 15 19.26 -32.33 -16.16
CA SER A 15 19.09 -30.96 -16.67
C SER A 15 17.77 -30.41 -16.15
N THR A 16 17.93 -29.45 -15.24
CA THR A 16 16.93 -28.65 -14.56
C THR A 16 16.30 -27.68 -15.54
N VAL A 17 14.97 -27.56 -15.56
CA VAL A 17 14.30 -26.40 -16.17
C VAL A 17 13.49 -25.69 -15.11
N LYS A 18 14.10 -24.57 -14.73
CA LYS A 18 13.70 -23.47 -13.87
C LYS A 18 12.19 -23.18 -13.88
N SER A 19 11.62 -23.21 -12.68
CA SER A 19 10.45 -22.41 -12.31
C SER A 19 10.74 -20.94 -12.57
N HIS A 20 9.84 -20.27 -13.27
CA HIS A 20 9.84 -18.82 -13.42
C HIS A 20 8.56 -18.32 -12.77
N GLU A 21 8.68 -17.82 -11.54
CA GLU A 21 7.63 -17.06 -10.88
C GLU A 21 7.23 -15.86 -11.74
N TRP A 22 5.92 -15.62 -11.80
CA TRP A 22 5.30 -14.48 -12.47
C TRP A 22 4.76 -13.54 -11.39
N VAL A 23 5.05 -12.25 -11.51
CA VAL A 23 4.55 -11.20 -10.62
C VAL A 23 3.08 -10.92 -11.00
N PRO A 24 2.11 -10.99 -10.05
CA PRO A 24 0.71 -10.76 -10.35
C PRO A 24 0.37 -9.29 -10.65
N ALA A 25 -0.62 -9.08 -11.51
CA ALA A 25 -1.23 -7.77 -11.79
C ALA A 25 -1.97 -7.24 -10.55
N ARG A 26 -2.07 -5.91 -10.40
CA ARG A 26 -2.81 -5.27 -9.30
C ARG A 26 -4.28 -5.72 -9.31
N PRO A 27 -4.89 -5.97 -8.14
CA PRO A 27 -6.31 -6.35 -8.04
C PRO A 27 -7.22 -5.22 -8.58
N PRO A 28 -8.40 -5.57 -9.13
CA PRO A 28 -9.42 -4.59 -9.51
C PRO A 28 -9.96 -3.86 -8.28
N VAL A 29 -10.22 -2.56 -8.42
CA VAL A 29 -10.76 -1.70 -7.36
C VAL A 29 -12.26 -1.57 -7.53
N GLY A 30 -13.03 -1.91 -6.50
CA GLY A 30 -14.48 -1.73 -6.44
C GLY A 30 -14.88 -0.49 -5.66
N HIS A 31 -16.08 0.03 -5.93
CA HIS A 31 -16.70 1.13 -5.20
C HIS A 31 -18.04 0.67 -4.64
N PHE A 32 -18.13 0.62 -3.32
CA PHE A 32 -19.25 0.03 -2.60
C PHE A 32 -19.86 1.05 -1.64
N ALA A 33 -21.18 0.97 -1.50
CA ALA A 33 -21.95 1.83 -0.62
C ALA A 33 -22.99 1.01 0.13
N VAL A 34 -23.17 1.29 1.42
CA VAL A 34 -24.28 0.77 2.22
C VAL A 34 -25.23 1.93 2.50
N THR A 35 -26.51 1.68 2.32
CA THR A 35 -27.59 2.62 2.63
C THR A 35 -28.38 2.13 3.83
N ASP A 36 -28.85 3.07 4.65
CA ASP A 36 -29.77 2.78 5.75
C ASP A 36 -31.21 2.53 5.25
N ALA A 37 -32.13 2.29 6.19
CA ALA A 37 -33.55 2.05 5.89
C ALA A 37 -34.24 3.27 5.24
N GLU A 38 -33.65 4.46 5.34
CA GLU A 38 -34.14 5.70 4.73
C GLU A 38 -33.48 5.97 3.36
N ASN A 39 -32.75 4.98 2.81
CA ASN A 39 -32.03 5.04 1.54
C ASN A 39 -30.92 6.10 1.52
N THR A 40 -30.42 6.50 2.69
CA THR A 40 -29.29 7.43 2.82
C THR A 40 -27.99 6.65 2.93
N THR A 41 -26.98 7.01 2.13
CA THR A 41 -25.66 6.38 2.20
C THR A 41 -25.02 6.63 3.57
N CYS A 42 -24.69 5.56 4.27
CA CYS A 42 -24.18 5.60 5.63
C CYS A 42 -22.74 5.07 5.73
N LEU A 43 -22.32 4.22 4.78
CA LEU A 43 -20.95 3.73 4.64
C LEU A 43 -20.52 3.75 3.17
N LEU A 44 -19.30 4.23 2.91
CA LEU A 44 -18.64 4.19 1.60
C LEU A 44 -17.33 3.42 1.71
N MET A 45 -17.04 2.56 0.74
CA MET A 45 -15.76 1.84 0.65
C MET A 45 -15.33 1.70 -0.81
N THR A 46 -14.14 2.21 -1.12
CA THR A 46 -13.42 1.95 -2.37
C THR A 46 -12.23 1.07 -2.03
N VAL A 47 -12.09 -0.08 -2.67
CA VAL A 47 -11.01 -1.03 -2.32
C VAL A 47 -10.77 -2.05 -3.42
N GLY A 48 -9.51 -2.40 -3.65
CA GLY A 48 -9.11 -3.64 -4.29
C GLY A 48 -8.68 -4.66 -3.24
N MET A 49 -9.15 -5.90 -3.34
CA MET A 49 -8.69 -6.98 -2.46
C MET A 49 -8.20 -8.19 -3.25
N THR A 50 -7.12 -8.81 -2.79
CA THR A 50 -6.66 -10.13 -3.23
C THR A 50 -6.67 -11.06 -2.04
N PHE A 51 -7.28 -12.22 -2.15
CA PHE A 51 -7.30 -13.25 -1.12
C PHE A 51 -6.36 -14.38 -1.54
N HIS A 52 -5.51 -14.79 -0.62
CA HIS A 52 -4.61 -15.92 -0.75
C HIS A 52 -5.07 -16.97 0.26
N VAL A 53 -5.74 -18.02 -0.23
CA VAL A 53 -6.35 -19.07 0.58
C VAL A 53 -5.52 -20.35 0.49
N PRO A 54 -4.96 -20.82 1.62
CA PRO A 54 -4.34 -22.12 1.67
C PRO A 54 -5.39 -23.23 1.70
N TYR A 55 -5.16 -24.31 0.95
CA TYR A 55 -6.00 -25.50 0.90
C TYR A 55 -5.17 -26.77 0.76
N VAL A 56 -5.75 -27.91 1.15
CA VAL A 56 -5.08 -29.22 1.12
C VAL A 56 -5.57 -29.99 -0.11
N LYS A 57 -4.63 -30.55 -0.87
CA LYS A 57 -4.91 -31.42 -2.01
C LYS A 57 -5.25 -32.84 -1.58
N ASN A 58 -6.08 -33.50 -2.39
CA ASN A 58 -6.49 -34.88 -2.25
C ASN A 58 -5.42 -35.84 -2.80
N ASP A 59 -4.20 -35.72 -2.30
CA ASP A 59 -3.11 -36.64 -2.60
C ASP A 59 -2.74 -37.48 -1.37
N SER A 60 -1.95 -38.54 -1.58
CA SER A 60 -1.53 -39.44 -0.50
C SER A 60 -0.59 -38.78 0.54
N LYS A 61 -0.17 -37.53 0.31
CA LYS A 61 0.74 -36.78 1.16
C LYS A 61 0.07 -35.59 1.88
N ASN A 62 -1.21 -35.31 1.61
CA ASN A 62 -1.91 -34.08 2.01
C ASN A 62 -1.10 -32.81 1.70
N THR A 63 -0.66 -32.64 0.45
CA THR A 63 0.10 -31.44 0.06
C THR A 63 -0.72 -30.16 0.25
N GLU A 64 -0.14 -29.13 0.88
CA GLU A 64 -0.72 -27.79 1.00
C GLU A 64 -0.37 -26.92 -0.21
N GLU A 65 -1.34 -26.16 -0.70
CA GLU A 65 -1.18 -25.20 -1.79
C GLU A 65 -1.97 -23.92 -1.49
N VAL A 66 -1.66 -22.82 -2.19
CA VAL A 66 -2.33 -21.53 -2.02
C VAL A 66 -3.01 -21.13 -3.32
N ALA A 67 -4.33 -20.96 -3.28
CA ALA A 67 -5.10 -20.36 -4.35
C ALA A 67 -5.23 -18.85 -4.13
N SER A 68 -5.19 -18.05 -5.21
CA SER A 68 -5.35 -16.60 -5.13
C SER A 68 -6.56 -16.14 -5.93
N TYR A 69 -7.40 -15.29 -5.36
CA TYR A 69 -8.56 -14.71 -6.04
C TYR A 69 -8.71 -13.23 -5.70
N TYR A 70 -9.39 -12.49 -6.56
CA TYR A 70 -9.61 -11.05 -6.41
C TYR A 70 -11.04 -10.77 -5.98
N LEU A 71 -11.25 -9.72 -5.17
CA LEU A 71 -12.56 -9.11 -4.99
C LEU A 71 -12.99 -8.47 -6.32
N PRO A 72 -14.09 -8.90 -6.92
CA PRO A 72 -14.63 -8.25 -8.12
C PRO A 72 -15.13 -6.84 -7.78
N ALA A 73 -14.94 -5.90 -8.71
CA ALA A 73 -15.41 -4.52 -8.54
C ALA A 73 -16.95 -4.41 -8.49
N ASP A 74 -17.65 -5.46 -8.92
CA ASP A 74 -19.10 -5.63 -8.96
C ASP A 74 -19.61 -6.64 -7.92
N ALA A 75 -18.83 -6.92 -6.87
CA ALA A 75 -19.31 -7.74 -5.76
C ALA A 75 -20.62 -7.19 -5.18
N ASP A 76 -21.54 -8.10 -4.85
CA ASP A 76 -22.81 -7.76 -4.21
C ASP A 76 -22.53 -7.14 -2.84
N VAL A 77 -23.12 -5.98 -2.58
CA VAL A 77 -22.93 -5.24 -1.33
C VAL A 77 -24.17 -5.34 -0.46
N THR A 78 -23.95 -5.73 0.79
CA THR A 78 -24.92 -5.63 1.88
C THR A 78 -24.23 -5.04 3.10
N GLY A 79 -24.98 -4.65 4.12
CA GLY A 79 -24.38 -4.09 5.31
C GLY A 79 -25.41 -3.50 6.27
N SER A 80 -24.89 -2.94 7.36
CA SER A 80 -25.67 -2.24 8.37
C SER A 80 -24.94 -1.01 8.85
N CYS A 81 -25.69 0.01 9.24
CA CYS A 81 -25.17 1.22 9.85
C CYS A 81 -26.02 1.55 11.07
N GLU A 82 -25.42 1.40 12.25
CA GLU A 82 -25.96 1.85 13.53
C GLU A 82 -25.17 3.08 14.01
N ASP A 83 -25.59 3.67 15.13
CA ASP A 83 -24.97 4.88 15.65
C ASP A 83 -23.49 4.70 16.03
N THR A 84 -23.09 3.51 16.47
CA THR A 84 -21.72 3.22 16.95
C THR A 84 -21.04 2.04 16.26
N ALA A 85 -21.77 1.29 15.43
CA ALA A 85 -21.29 0.12 14.73
C ALA A 85 -21.77 0.13 13.27
N ALA A 86 -20.91 -0.24 12.33
CA ALA A 86 -21.28 -0.37 10.93
C ALA A 86 -20.58 -1.59 10.34
N SER A 87 -21.20 -2.20 9.34
CA SER A 87 -20.62 -3.34 8.64
C SER A 87 -20.91 -3.27 7.15
N ILE A 88 -19.96 -3.77 6.36
CA ILE A 88 -20.13 -3.98 4.93
C ILE A 88 -19.73 -5.41 4.59
N THR A 89 -20.66 -6.13 3.96
CA THR A 89 -20.45 -7.48 3.46
C THR A 89 -20.46 -7.45 1.94
N LEU A 90 -19.34 -7.83 1.34
CA LEU A 90 -19.18 -8.00 -0.09
C LEU A 90 -19.21 -9.49 -0.42
N SER A 91 -20.11 -9.92 -1.31
CA SER A 91 -20.23 -11.31 -1.74
C SER A 91 -20.07 -11.45 -3.25
N TRP A 92 -19.43 -12.53 -3.69
CA TRP A 92 -19.23 -12.80 -5.12
C TRP A 92 -19.03 -14.29 -5.38
N GLY A 93 -19.24 -14.69 -6.65
CA GLY A 93 -19.08 -16.06 -7.09
C GLY A 93 -19.94 -17.07 -6.31
N GLU A 94 -19.56 -18.34 -6.37
CA GLU A 94 -20.25 -19.42 -5.64
C GLU A 94 -19.72 -19.53 -4.20
N GLY A 95 -20.10 -18.58 -3.35
CA GLY A 95 -19.91 -18.68 -1.90
C GLY A 95 -18.72 -17.92 -1.31
N PHE A 96 -18.12 -16.99 -2.05
CA PHE A 96 -17.13 -16.05 -1.48
C PHE A 96 -17.83 -14.85 -0.86
N ASN A 97 -17.39 -14.46 0.34
CA ASN A 97 -17.76 -13.20 0.94
C ASN A 97 -16.65 -12.65 1.84
N VAL A 98 -16.63 -11.33 2.01
CA VAL A 98 -15.85 -10.64 3.02
C VAL A 98 -16.75 -9.66 3.74
N THR A 99 -16.72 -9.68 5.07
CA THR A 99 -17.40 -8.71 5.92
C THR A 99 -16.36 -7.90 6.65
N VAL A 100 -16.43 -6.58 6.54
CA VAL A 100 -15.60 -5.65 7.29
C VAL A 100 -16.50 -4.87 8.23
N SER A 101 -16.19 -4.93 9.53
CA SER A 101 -16.93 -4.28 10.60
C SER A 101 -16.13 -3.11 11.15
N PHE A 102 -16.84 -2.05 11.52
CA PHE A 102 -16.29 -0.82 12.05
C PHE A 102 -17.02 -0.45 13.33
N GLN A 103 -16.30 0.13 14.26
CA GLN A 103 -16.84 0.77 15.45
C GLN A 103 -16.42 2.23 15.49
N ARG A 104 -17.17 3.06 16.21
CA ARG A 104 -16.76 4.43 16.50
C ARG A 104 -16.99 4.81 17.95
N ASN A 105 -16.18 5.74 18.40
CA ASN A 105 -16.36 6.49 19.64
C ASN A 105 -16.39 8.00 19.32
N ASP A 106 -16.26 8.84 20.34
CA ASP A 106 -16.29 10.30 20.17
C ASP A 106 -15.06 10.87 19.44
N THR A 107 -13.96 10.12 19.36
CA THR A 107 -12.66 10.63 18.88
C THR A 107 -12.21 10.03 17.54
N MET A 108 -12.64 8.81 17.20
CA MET A 108 -12.32 8.14 15.93
C MET A 108 -13.34 7.05 15.58
N PHE A 109 -13.36 6.64 14.32
CA PHE A 109 -13.81 5.30 13.95
C PHE A 109 -12.60 4.40 13.70
N TYR A 110 -12.77 3.10 13.91
CA TYR A 110 -11.75 2.08 13.66
C TYR A 110 -12.41 0.81 13.11
N GLY A 111 -11.67 0.05 12.31
CA GLY A 111 -12.08 -1.31 11.96
C GLY A 111 -12.11 -2.18 13.22
N SER A 112 -13.18 -2.93 13.46
CA SER A 112 -13.31 -3.85 14.60
C SER A 112 -13.00 -5.30 14.23
N ASP A 113 -13.56 -5.79 13.13
CA ASP A 113 -13.45 -7.20 12.71
C ASP A 113 -13.44 -7.30 11.18
N ILE A 114 -12.71 -8.28 10.66
CA ILE A 114 -12.84 -8.75 9.28
C ILE A 114 -13.12 -10.25 9.27
N THR A 115 -14.15 -10.64 8.53
CA THR A 115 -14.57 -12.02 8.36
C THR A 115 -14.53 -12.39 6.89
N THR A 116 -13.88 -13.48 6.53
CA THR A 116 -13.87 -14.02 5.17
C THR A 116 -14.59 -15.36 5.15
N GLY A 117 -15.51 -15.53 4.21
CA GLY A 117 -16.22 -16.77 3.94
C GLY A 117 -15.90 -17.27 2.53
N TYR A 118 -15.64 -18.55 2.38
CA TYR A 118 -15.44 -19.17 1.06
C TYR A 118 -15.87 -20.63 1.09
N VAL A 119 -16.28 -21.15 -0.07
CA VAL A 119 -16.58 -22.57 -0.27
C VAL A 119 -15.44 -23.20 -1.05
N LEU A 120 -14.87 -24.28 -0.53
CA LEU A 120 -13.89 -25.07 -1.25
C LEU A 120 -14.61 -25.83 -2.37
N ASN A 121 -14.48 -25.39 -3.62
CA ASN A 121 -14.94 -26.15 -4.78
C ASN A 121 -13.74 -26.57 -5.64
N ARG A 122 -13.88 -27.66 -6.40
CA ARG A 122 -12.81 -28.11 -7.31
C ARG A 122 -12.56 -27.21 -8.51
N ASP A 123 -13.50 -26.33 -8.84
CA ASP A 123 -13.36 -25.40 -9.96
C ASP A 123 -12.41 -24.24 -9.62
N VAL A 124 -12.37 -23.79 -8.36
CA VAL A 124 -11.50 -22.71 -7.86
C VAL A 124 -10.31 -23.25 -7.06
N PHE A 125 -10.46 -24.41 -6.43
CA PHE A 125 -9.41 -25.10 -5.65
C PHE A 125 -9.13 -26.49 -6.25
N PRO A 126 -8.27 -26.58 -7.30
CA PRO A 126 -8.00 -27.83 -8.01
C PRO A 126 -7.49 -28.93 -7.09
N ASP A 127 -8.08 -30.11 -7.22
CA ASP A 127 -7.78 -31.30 -6.41
C ASP A 127 -7.98 -31.10 -4.90
N CYS A 128 -8.80 -30.15 -4.45
CA CYS A 128 -9.04 -29.97 -3.01
C CYS A 128 -9.65 -31.23 -2.36
N LYS A 129 -9.20 -31.51 -1.14
CA LYS A 129 -9.63 -32.65 -0.33
C LYS A 129 -11.04 -32.50 0.21
N ASP A 130 -11.37 -31.29 0.65
CA ASP A 130 -12.61 -30.95 1.36
C ASP A 130 -13.60 -30.23 0.42
N ASP A 131 -13.83 -30.80 -0.76
CA ASP A 131 -14.74 -30.26 -1.79
C ASP A 131 -16.19 -30.12 -1.27
N GLY A 132 -16.78 -28.95 -1.46
CA GLY A 132 -18.07 -28.51 -0.94
C GLY A 132 -18.05 -27.93 0.48
N GLU A 133 -16.92 -27.93 1.20
CA GLU A 133 -16.85 -27.42 2.57
C GLU A 133 -16.86 -25.88 2.60
N THR A 134 -17.75 -25.28 3.41
CA THR A 134 -17.75 -23.85 3.69
C THR A 134 -16.79 -23.54 4.85
N ARG A 135 -15.88 -22.59 4.64
CA ARG A 135 -14.96 -22.10 5.66
C ARG A 135 -15.21 -20.63 5.93
N VAL A 136 -15.22 -20.28 7.21
CA VAL A 136 -15.33 -18.90 7.69
C VAL A 136 -14.16 -18.63 8.60
N GLN A 137 -13.39 -17.59 8.29
CA GLN A 137 -12.26 -17.12 9.08
C GLN A 137 -12.58 -15.71 9.57
N SER A 138 -12.28 -15.43 10.84
CA SER A 138 -12.44 -14.11 11.44
C SER A 138 -11.09 -13.66 11.99
N GLY A 139 -10.77 -12.39 11.85
CA GLY A 139 -9.59 -11.77 12.42
C GLY A 139 -9.83 -10.29 12.69
N PRO A 140 -8.99 -9.66 13.52
CA PRO A 140 -9.04 -8.21 13.66
C PRO A 140 -8.63 -7.54 12.33
N PRO A 141 -9.24 -6.42 11.93
CA PRO A 141 -8.84 -5.69 10.75
C PRO A 141 -7.54 -4.95 11.03
N HIS A 142 -6.74 -4.79 9.98
CA HIS A 142 -5.52 -4.00 10.02
C HIS A 142 -5.84 -2.50 10.19
N ASP A 143 -4.83 -1.69 10.53
CA ASP A 143 -4.89 -0.28 10.97
C ASP A 143 -5.72 0.70 10.11
N VAL A 144 -7.05 0.59 10.17
CA VAL A 144 -8.01 1.47 9.52
C VAL A 144 -8.66 2.32 10.60
N HIS A 145 -8.19 3.54 10.78
CA HIS A 145 -8.76 4.49 11.74
C HIS A 145 -8.72 5.92 11.21
N ALA A 146 -9.76 6.71 11.47
CA ALA A 146 -9.76 8.14 11.20
C ALA A 146 -10.75 8.86 12.13
N MET A 147 -10.64 10.19 12.23
CA MET A 147 -11.59 10.98 13.03
C MET A 147 -13.04 10.81 12.53
N PRO A 148 -14.07 10.91 13.39
CA PRO A 148 -15.46 10.77 12.97
C PRO A 148 -15.82 11.84 11.92
N GLY A 149 -16.40 11.42 10.80
CA GLY A 149 -16.72 12.31 9.67
C GLY A 149 -15.55 12.63 8.74
N ARG A 150 -14.41 11.93 8.86
CA ARG A 150 -13.36 11.83 7.83
C ARG A 150 -13.47 10.49 7.10
N SER A 151 -12.80 10.35 5.97
CA SER A 151 -12.52 9.04 5.37
C SER A 151 -11.09 8.61 5.67
N TYR A 152 -10.83 7.32 5.78
CA TYR A 152 -9.48 6.77 5.77
C TYR A 152 -9.06 6.50 4.32
N LEU A 153 -7.83 6.84 3.92
CA LEU A 153 -7.28 6.62 2.57
C LEU A 153 -5.91 5.94 2.67
N CYS A 154 -5.70 4.89 1.88
CA CYS A 154 -4.42 4.19 1.78
C CYS A 154 -4.22 3.63 0.37
N ASP A 155 -3.33 4.25 -0.40
CA ASP A 155 -3.06 3.89 -1.79
C ASP A 155 -2.06 2.72 -1.90
N VAL A 156 -1.14 2.61 -0.94
CA VAL A 156 -0.19 1.50 -0.87
C VAL A 156 -0.90 0.17 -0.54
N ALA A 157 -0.47 -0.91 -1.19
CA ALA A 157 -1.01 -2.24 -0.91
C ALA A 157 -0.57 -2.75 0.46
N VAL A 158 -1.53 -3.24 1.26
CA VAL A 158 -1.35 -3.71 2.64
C VAL A 158 -1.88 -5.14 2.78
N ASN A 159 -1.09 -6.02 3.38
CA ASN A 159 -1.47 -7.42 3.60
C ASN A 159 -2.04 -7.60 5.01
N VAL A 160 -3.15 -8.32 5.13
CA VAL A 160 -3.87 -8.58 6.37
C VAL A 160 -4.15 -10.06 6.48
N THR A 161 -3.82 -10.69 7.61
CA THR A 161 -4.08 -12.12 7.81
C THR A 161 -5.40 -12.30 8.57
N VAL A 162 -6.34 -13.03 7.96
CA VAL A 162 -7.67 -13.33 8.50
C VAL A 162 -7.77 -14.84 8.70
N GLY A 163 -7.51 -15.31 9.92
CA GLY A 163 -7.32 -16.74 10.19
C GLY A 163 -6.12 -17.31 9.43
N ASN A 164 -6.36 -18.28 8.54
CA ASN A 164 -5.31 -18.81 7.65
C ASN A 164 -5.28 -18.16 6.26
N VAL A 165 -6.15 -17.18 5.98
CA VAL A 165 -6.22 -16.49 4.69
C VAL A 165 -5.45 -15.18 4.74
N THR A 166 -4.63 -14.89 3.72
CA THR A 166 -3.99 -13.57 3.59
C THR A 166 -4.78 -12.71 2.61
N VAL A 167 -5.26 -11.55 3.05
CA VAL A 167 -6.00 -10.57 2.24
C VAL A 167 -5.11 -9.35 1.99
N THR A 168 -4.80 -9.08 0.74
CA THR A 168 -4.06 -7.90 0.29
C THR A 168 -5.05 -6.82 -0.12
N PHE A 169 -5.10 -5.73 0.63
CA PHE A 169 -5.84 -4.51 0.31
C PHE A 169 -4.99 -3.61 -0.57
N SER A 170 -5.59 -2.94 -1.55
CA SER A 170 -4.97 -1.84 -2.29
C SER A 170 -6.02 -0.78 -2.60
N ASP A 171 -5.57 0.46 -2.79
CA ASP A 171 -6.46 1.57 -3.18
C ASP A 171 -7.65 1.72 -2.22
N LEU A 172 -7.40 1.58 -0.91
CA LEU A 172 -8.42 1.56 0.13
C LEU A 172 -8.83 2.99 0.50
N GLN A 173 -10.08 3.35 0.27
CA GLN A 173 -10.71 4.52 0.87
C GLN A 173 -12.01 4.13 1.54
N VAL A 174 -12.17 4.40 2.84
CA VAL A 174 -13.37 3.97 3.59
C VAL A 174 -13.88 5.02 4.56
N GLN A 175 -15.21 5.12 4.68
CA GLN A 175 -15.90 5.98 5.63
C GLN A 175 -17.18 5.29 6.13
N PRO A 176 -17.16 4.67 7.32
CA PRO A 176 -18.27 3.88 7.85
C PRO A 176 -19.32 4.66 8.65
N PHE A 177 -19.13 5.98 8.83
CA PHE A 177 -20.05 6.82 9.59
C PHE A 177 -20.06 8.26 9.07
N LEU A 178 -21.15 8.97 9.36
CA LEU A 178 -21.30 10.41 9.12
C LEU A 178 -21.03 10.80 7.65
N VAL A 179 -21.40 9.91 6.71
CA VAL A 179 -21.35 10.18 5.27
C VAL A 179 -22.38 11.26 4.94
N LYS A 180 -21.96 12.29 4.20
CA LYS A 180 -22.83 13.41 3.81
C LYS A 180 -22.87 13.53 2.30
N GLY A 181 -24.08 13.52 1.73
CA GLY A 181 -24.28 13.69 0.29
C GLY A 181 -23.65 12.59 -0.58
N GLY A 182 -23.55 11.36 -0.04
CA GLY A 182 -23.07 10.19 -0.80
C GLY A 182 -21.60 10.23 -1.24
N ASN A 183 -20.80 11.14 -0.69
CA ASN A 183 -19.38 11.30 -1.05
C ASN A 183 -18.46 11.13 0.17
N PHE A 184 -17.22 10.71 -0.10
CA PHE A 184 -16.18 10.71 0.92
C PHE A 184 -15.93 12.13 1.43
N SER A 185 -15.80 12.24 2.75
CA SER A 185 -15.33 13.44 3.42
C SER A 185 -13.82 13.56 3.28
N LYS A 186 -13.20 14.59 3.88
CA LYS A 186 -11.75 14.77 3.80
C LYS A 186 -11.03 13.49 4.26
N ALA A 187 -10.05 13.06 3.47
CA ALA A 187 -9.24 11.90 3.77
C ALA A 187 -8.19 12.15 4.88
N GLU A 188 -7.96 11.13 5.68
CA GLU A 188 -6.81 10.93 6.54
C GLU A 188 -5.98 9.80 5.90
N GLU A 189 -4.76 10.14 5.46
CA GLU A 189 -3.90 9.24 4.69
C GLU A 189 -3.14 8.30 5.62
N CYS A 190 -3.00 7.03 5.23
CA CYS A 190 -2.22 6.06 5.96
C CYS A 190 -0.73 6.44 5.90
N ALA A 191 0.05 6.06 6.92
CA ALA A 191 1.45 6.48 6.96
C ALA A 191 2.31 5.91 5.83
N ALA A 192 1.84 4.88 5.13
CA ALA A 192 2.52 4.32 3.96
C ALA A 192 2.61 5.33 2.80
N ASP A 193 1.69 6.28 2.71
CA ASP A 193 1.63 7.28 1.63
C ASP A 193 2.51 8.52 1.93
N MET A 194 2.94 8.73 3.17
CA MET A 194 3.69 9.92 3.63
C MET A 194 5.22 9.85 3.46
N ALA A 195 5.79 8.74 2.97
CA ALA A 195 7.22 8.42 3.11
C ALA A 195 8.15 8.76 1.90
N THR A 196 7.98 9.89 1.19
CA THR A 196 8.92 10.29 0.11
C THR A 196 9.49 11.71 0.25
N THR A 197 10.83 11.85 0.37
CA THR A 197 11.56 13.14 0.26
C THR A 197 12.93 12.95 -0.42
N PRO A 198 13.43 13.87 -1.28
CA PRO A 198 14.62 13.66 -2.12
C PRO A 198 15.91 14.32 -1.57
N SER A 199 17.07 13.67 -1.78
CA SER A 199 18.40 14.22 -1.43
C SER A 199 19.35 14.29 -2.65
N ALA A 200 20.23 15.30 -2.67
CA ALA A 200 20.91 15.85 -3.83
C ALA A 200 22.39 15.43 -4.03
N HIS A 201 22.77 15.34 -5.32
CA HIS A 201 24.06 15.54 -6.03
C HIS A 201 25.43 15.05 -5.49
N THR A 202 26.21 14.31 -6.32
CA THR A 202 27.57 14.71 -6.82
C THR A 202 28.10 13.89 -8.05
N ILE A 203 28.41 14.61 -9.15
CA ILE A 203 29.48 14.56 -10.22
C ILE A 203 30.00 13.23 -10.88
N PRO A 204 30.27 13.19 -12.22
CA PRO A 204 30.53 11.97 -13.00
C PRO A 204 32.01 11.71 -13.36
N VAL A 205 32.36 10.44 -13.61
CA VAL A 205 33.63 10.01 -14.24
C VAL A 205 33.34 9.32 -15.58
N LYS A 206 34.16 9.69 -16.57
CA LYS A 206 34.04 9.43 -18.01
C LYS A 206 34.76 8.13 -18.39
N THR A 207 34.04 7.16 -18.98
CA THR A 207 34.67 6.04 -19.71
C THR A 207 33.85 5.62 -20.94
N THR A 208 34.61 5.30 -21.98
CA THR A 208 34.29 5.11 -23.41
C THR A 208 33.31 3.99 -23.75
N VAL A 209 32.43 4.29 -24.72
CA VAL A 209 31.35 3.44 -25.26
C VAL A 209 31.90 2.45 -26.28
N HIS A 210 31.48 1.18 -26.18
CA HIS A 210 31.48 0.24 -27.30
C HIS A 210 30.02 -0.06 -27.68
N THR A 211 29.67 0.21 -28.93
CA THR A 211 28.31 0.15 -29.48
C THR A 211 27.92 -1.26 -29.94
N THR A 212 26.76 -1.72 -29.47
CA THR A 212 25.94 -2.76 -30.12
C THR A 212 24.47 -2.27 -30.15
N PRO A 213 23.66 -2.67 -31.15
CA PRO A 213 22.45 -1.95 -31.55
C PRO A 213 21.29 -2.11 -30.57
N ILE A 214 20.61 -0.99 -30.28
CA ILE A 214 19.45 -0.86 -29.39
C ILE A 214 18.18 -1.33 -30.14
N PRO A 215 17.29 -2.12 -29.50
CA PRO A 215 15.93 -2.36 -30.00
C PRO A 215 15.05 -1.12 -29.80
N PHE A 216 14.31 -0.72 -30.83
CA PHE A 216 13.46 0.47 -30.84
C PHE A 216 12.45 0.53 -29.67
N PRO A 217 12.18 1.73 -29.11
CA PRO A 217 11.12 1.93 -28.12
C PRO A 217 9.74 1.62 -28.72
N VAL A 218 8.89 0.91 -27.95
CA VAL A 218 7.49 0.65 -28.34
C VAL A 218 6.76 2.00 -28.43
N PRO A 219 6.12 2.34 -29.57
CA PRO A 219 5.46 3.62 -29.77
C PRO A 219 4.29 3.84 -28.80
N LYS A 220 4.08 5.09 -28.34
CA LYS A 220 2.85 5.51 -27.65
C LYS A 220 1.64 5.29 -28.58
N PRO A 221 0.48 4.80 -28.08
CA PRO A 221 -0.71 4.65 -28.91
C PRO A 221 -1.09 5.97 -29.57
N SER A 222 -1.58 5.91 -30.81
CA SER A 222 -1.89 7.11 -31.59
C SER A 222 -3.24 7.71 -31.19
N GLN A 223 -3.27 8.99 -30.83
CA GLN A 223 -4.52 9.72 -30.64
C GLN A 223 -5.22 9.92 -31.98
N ASN A 224 -6.50 9.52 -32.05
CA ASN A 224 -7.32 9.58 -33.25
C ASN A 224 -8.46 10.58 -33.07
N ASN A 225 -8.94 11.16 -34.18
CA ASN A 225 -10.08 12.07 -34.22
C ASN A 225 -11.29 11.39 -34.88
N TYR A 226 -12.41 11.42 -34.18
CA TYR A 226 -13.68 10.85 -34.59
C TYR A 226 -14.75 11.96 -34.59
N THR A 227 -15.45 12.12 -35.70
CA THR A 227 -16.54 13.10 -35.85
C THR A 227 -17.71 12.40 -36.52
N LEU A 228 -18.88 12.40 -35.89
CA LEU A 228 -20.10 11.85 -36.45
C LEU A 228 -21.09 12.98 -36.76
N THR A 229 -21.84 12.82 -37.84
CA THR A 229 -22.89 13.75 -38.26
C THR A 229 -24.26 13.09 -38.21
N ASP A 230 -25.27 13.85 -37.84
CA ASP A 230 -26.66 13.42 -37.90
C ASP A 230 -27.17 13.30 -39.35
N ILE A 231 -28.41 12.84 -39.52
CA ILE A 231 -29.07 12.71 -40.83
C ILE A 231 -29.24 14.05 -41.57
N THR A 232 -29.08 15.18 -40.89
CA THR A 232 -29.16 16.54 -41.45
C THR A 232 -27.79 17.08 -41.85
N GLY A 233 -26.71 16.31 -41.61
CA GLY A 233 -25.33 16.68 -41.91
C GLY A 233 -24.67 17.56 -40.85
N LYS A 234 -25.28 17.73 -39.67
CA LYS A 234 -24.69 18.49 -38.56
C LYS A 234 -23.85 17.59 -37.67
N VAL A 235 -22.71 18.08 -37.21
CA VAL A 235 -21.86 17.37 -36.23
C VAL A 235 -22.65 17.18 -34.94
N CYS A 236 -22.69 15.95 -34.45
CA CYS A 236 -23.44 15.59 -33.25
C CYS A 236 -22.61 14.82 -32.21
N PHE A 237 -21.45 14.28 -32.60
CA PHE A 237 -20.51 13.60 -31.73
C PHE A 237 -19.09 13.95 -32.14
N MET A 238 -18.23 14.26 -31.18
CA MET A 238 -16.79 14.45 -31.38
C MET A 238 -16.00 13.70 -30.32
N ALA A 239 -14.92 13.02 -30.72
CA ALA A 239 -13.97 12.43 -29.79
C ALA A 239 -12.54 12.46 -30.34
N LEU A 240 -11.60 12.85 -29.50
CA LEU A 240 -10.18 12.63 -29.65
C LEU A 240 -9.75 11.64 -28.57
N MET A 241 -9.22 10.48 -28.94
CA MET A 241 -8.75 9.51 -27.95
C MET A 241 -7.75 8.52 -28.56
N ALA A 242 -6.82 8.07 -27.73
CA ALA A 242 -5.96 6.94 -27.99
C ALA A 242 -6.51 5.72 -27.21
N VAL A 243 -6.70 4.59 -27.89
CA VAL A 243 -7.29 3.39 -27.28
C VAL A 243 -6.38 2.19 -27.50
N GLN A 244 -6.05 1.50 -26.42
CA GLN A 244 -5.32 0.24 -26.41
C GLN A 244 -6.22 -0.87 -25.87
N ILE A 245 -6.20 -2.00 -26.55
CA ILE A 245 -6.96 -3.19 -26.21
C ILE A 245 -5.97 -4.25 -25.72
N GLN A 246 -6.27 -4.84 -24.56
CA GLN A 246 -5.55 -5.98 -24.02
C GLN A 246 -6.53 -7.12 -23.81
N VAL A 247 -6.23 -8.27 -24.41
CA VAL A 247 -7.00 -9.51 -24.25
C VAL A 247 -6.07 -10.61 -23.78
N ASN A 248 -6.44 -11.26 -22.68
CA ASN A 248 -5.87 -12.52 -22.26
C ASN A 248 -6.67 -13.66 -22.87
N TYR A 249 -6.00 -14.70 -23.38
CA TYR A 249 -6.65 -15.80 -24.11
C TYR A 249 -5.99 -17.14 -23.80
N THR A 250 -6.73 -18.24 -23.92
CA THR A 250 -6.19 -19.57 -23.66
C THR A 250 -5.44 -20.10 -24.88
N ARG A 251 -4.22 -20.61 -24.68
CA ARG A 251 -3.46 -21.30 -25.72
C ARG A 251 -3.72 -22.80 -25.72
N THR A 252 -3.52 -23.46 -26.87
CA THR A 252 -3.57 -24.92 -27.06
C THR A 252 -2.64 -25.71 -26.13
N THR A 253 -1.66 -25.03 -25.52
CA THR A 253 -0.76 -25.59 -24.50
C THR A 253 -1.33 -25.58 -23.08
N GLY A 254 -2.56 -25.08 -22.88
CA GLY A 254 -3.20 -24.90 -21.57
C GLY A 254 -2.70 -23.68 -20.79
N LYS A 255 -1.83 -22.85 -21.40
CA LYS A 255 -1.29 -21.62 -20.79
C LYS A 255 -2.05 -20.38 -21.29
N THR A 256 -2.10 -19.33 -20.49
CA THR A 256 -2.65 -18.04 -20.90
C THR A 256 -1.66 -17.27 -21.78
N GLY A 257 -2.13 -16.82 -22.94
CA GLY A 257 -1.47 -15.82 -23.78
C GLY A 257 -2.05 -14.42 -23.52
N SER A 258 -1.31 -13.39 -23.92
CA SER A 258 -1.79 -12.00 -23.87
C SER A 258 -1.55 -11.35 -25.22
N ALA A 259 -2.60 -10.74 -25.77
CA ALA A 259 -2.59 -9.96 -27.01
C ALA A 259 -2.86 -8.51 -26.65
N VAL A 260 -1.98 -7.61 -27.10
CA VAL A 260 -2.13 -6.16 -26.90
C VAL A 260 -2.01 -5.47 -28.25
N TRP A 261 -2.98 -4.63 -28.59
CA TRP A 261 -2.95 -3.85 -29.82
C TRP A 261 -3.70 -2.53 -29.65
N ASP A 262 -3.31 -1.54 -30.45
CA ASP A 262 -3.89 -0.21 -30.40
C ASP A 262 -4.90 -0.02 -31.53
N VAL A 263 -5.88 0.87 -31.32
CA VAL A 263 -6.78 1.32 -32.38
C VAL A 263 -5.97 2.13 -33.40
N PRO A 264 -5.88 1.68 -34.67
CA PRO A 264 -4.99 2.26 -35.66
C PRO A 264 -5.42 3.68 -36.08
N LYS A 265 -4.47 4.46 -36.59
CA LYS A 265 -4.79 5.77 -37.20
C LYS A 265 -5.77 5.60 -38.35
N ASN A 266 -6.70 6.55 -38.46
CA ASN A 266 -7.76 6.58 -39.48
C ASN A 266 -8.72 5.37 -39.41
N THR A 267 -8.97 4.84 -38.20
CA THR A 267 -10.00 3.82 -37.98
C THR A 267 -11.37 4.31 -38.48
N ASN A 268 -12.11 3.44 -39.16
CA ASN A 268 -13.45 3.76 -39.63
C ASN A 268 -14.39 3.92 -38.43
N ALA A 269 -14.88 5.14 -38.21
CA ALA A 269 -15.79 5.46 -37.13
C ALA A 269 -17.21 5.66 -37.68
N THR A 270 -18.15 4.89 -37.13
CA THR A 270 -19.58 5.00 -37.37
C THR A 270 -20.29 5.24 -36.04
N GLY A 271 -21.58 5.54 -36.07
CA GLY A 271 -22.37 5.70 -34.85
C GLY A 271 -23.62 6.52 -35.07
N ALA A 272 -24.38 6.70 -34.00
CA ALA A 272 -25.60 7.47 -33.99
C ALA A 272 -25.63 8.39 -32.77
N CYS A 273 -26.36 9.49 -32.88
CA CYS A 273 -26.49 10.51 -31.85
C CYS A 273 -27.96 10.90 -31.76
N GLY A 274 -28.59 10.49 -30.67
CA GLY A 274 -29.96 10.83 -30.31
C GLY A 274 -29.98 11.84 -29.16
N ASN A 275 -31.18 12.12 -28.64
CA ASN A 275 -31.36 13.01 -27.50
C ASN A 275 -30.86 12.37 -26.19
N ASP A 276 -31.13 11.07 -26.02
CA ASP A 276 -30.83 10.36 -24.77
C ASP A 276 -29.69 9.35 -24.89
N THR A 277 -29.35 8.94 -26.12
CA THR A 277 -28.31 7.94 -26.39
C THR A 277 -27.43 8.36 -27.56
N ALA A 278 -26.13 8.12 -27.43
CA ALA A 278 -25.17 8.29 -28.52
C ALA A 278 -24.25 7.08 -28.56
N SER A 279 -23.79 6.68 -29.74
CA SER A 279 -22.89 5.56 -29.94
C SER A 279 -21.72 5.96 -30.82
N LEU A 280 -20.55 5.44 -30.47
CA LEU A 280 -19.36 5.47 -31.31
C LEU A 280 -18.94 4.03 -31.56
N GLN A 281 -18.90 3.65 -32.81
CA GLN A 281 -18.47 2.34 -33.28
C GLN A 281 -17.19 2.47 -34.09
N LEU A 282 -16.17 1.73 -33.72
CA LEU A 282 -14.84 1.74 -34.32
C LEU A 282 -14.57 0.36 -34.92
N VAL A 283 -14.55 0.28 -36.25
CA VAL A 283 -14.28 -0.97 -36.97
C VAL A 283 -12.93 -0.89 -37.66
N PHE A 284 -12.04 -1.84 -37.37
CA PHE A 284 -10.69 -1.87 -37.91
C PHE A 284 -10.19 -3.31 -38.12
N ASP A 285 -8.93 -3.47 -38.52
CA ASP A 285 -8.33 -4.76 -38.89
C ASP A 285 -9.10 -5.53 -39.96
N GLY A 286 -9.63 -4.81 -40.96
CA GLY A 286 -10.43 -5.41 -42.02
C GLY A 286 -11.80 -5.93 -41.56
N GLY A 287 -12.32 -5.44 -40.42
CA GLY A 287 -13.59 -5.86 -39.84
C GLY A 287 -13.47 -6.93 -38.75
N LEU A 288 -12.24 -7.34 -38.42
CA LEU A 288 -11.97 -8.35 -37.39
C LEU A 288 -12.00 -7.80 -35.97
N THR A 289 -12.08 -6.48 -35.78
CA THR A 289 -12.28 -5.88 -34.46
C THR A 289 -13.27 -4.73 -34.56
N ASN A 290 -14.27 -4.75 -33.68
CA ASN A 290 -15.37 -3.81 -33.62
C ASN A 290 -15.56 -3.38 -32.15
N LEU A 291 -15.16 -2.15 -31.83
CA LEU A 291 -15.34 -1.55 -30.52
C LEU A 291 -16.49 -0.55 -30.59
N THR A 292 -17.56 -0.78 -29.82
CA THR A 292 -18.68 0.14 -29.67
C THR A 292 -18.72 0.71 -28.26
N VAL A 293 -18.83 2.03 -28.15
CA VAL A 293 -19.04 2.76 -26.89
C VAL A 293 -20.39 3.45 -26.96
N ILE A 294 -21.25 3.20 -25.98
CA ILE A 294 -22.58 3.78 -25.86
C ILE A 294 -22.56 4.78 -24.69
N PHE A 295 -23.08 5.96 -24.97
CA PHE A 295 -23.26 7.04 -24.01
C PHE A 295 -24.75 7.26 -23.77
N THR A 296 -25.12 7.51 -22.53
CA THR A 296 -26.49 7.92 -22.16
C THR A 296 -26.48 9.31 -21.55
N ALA A 297 -27.49 10.10 -21.90
CA ALA A 297 -27.79 11.33 -21.21
C ALA A 297 -28.37 11.00 -19.82
N THR A 298 -27.98 11.77 -18.82
CA THR A 298 -28.51 11.68 -17.46
C THR A 298 -29.40 12.88 -17.21
N THR A 299 -30.70 12.65 -17.03
CA THR A 299 -31.66 13.69 -16.64
C THR A 299 -31.58 13.94 -15.15
N GLY A 300 -31.33 15.19 -14.76
CA GLY A 300 -31.43 15.61 -13.39
C GLY A 300 -32.88 15.95 -13.03
N MET A 301 -33.69 14.93 -12.71
CA MET A 301 -35.03 15.13 -12.18
C MET A 301 -35.15 14.40 -10.85
N ASP A 302 -35.21 15.17 -9.76
CA ASP A 302 -35.61 14.68 -8.45
C ASP A 302 -37.14 14.85 -8.33
N ASP A 303 -37.87 13.73 -8.41
CA ASP A 303 -39.34 13.66 -8.36
C ASP A 303 -39.92 14.14 -7.01
N LEU A 304 -39.07 14.36 -6.00
CA LEU A 304 -39.45 14.81 -4.67
C LEU A 304 -39.19 16.29 -4.40
N THR A 305 -38.27 16.94 -5.13
CA THR A 305 -37.82 18.30 -4.77
C THR A 305 -38.10 19.36 -5.82
N ASP A 306 -38.48 19.00 -7.06
CA ASP A 306 -38.67 19.98 -8.16
C ASP A 306 -37.47 20.94 -8.27
N VAL A 307 -36.26 20.42 -7.99
CA VAL A 307 -34.98 21.12 -8.12
C VAL A 307 -34.28 20.56 -9.36
N ASP A 308 -34.07 21.44 -10.35
CA ASP A 308 -33.23 21.16 -11.52
C ASP A 308 -31.84 20.73 -11.06
N THR A 309 -31.52 19.45 -11.23
CA THR A 309 -30.14 18.97 -11.13
C THR A 309 -29.50 19.03 -12.52
N ASP A 310 -28.21 19.38 -12.59
CA ASP A 310 -27.53 19.57 -13.87
C ASP A 310 -27.59 18.27 -14.69
N SER A 311 -28.26 18.32 -15.85
CA SER A 311 -28.24 17.23 -16.83
C SER A 311 -26.80 16.93 -17.27
N GLY A 312 -26.52 15.68 -17.60
CA GLY A 312 -25.18 15.22 -17.94
C GLY A 312 -25.15 14.07 -18.93
N PHE A 313 -23.98 13.47 -19.09
CA PHE A 313 -23.80 12.23 -19.83
C PHE A 313 -22.73 11.35 -19.19
N LYS A 314 -22.79 10.05 -19.49
CA LYS A 314 -21.76 9.06 -19.16
C LYS A 314 -21.66 8.02 -20.27
N ALA A 315 -20.50 7.38 -20.42
CA ALA A 315 -20.42 6.12 -21.15
C ALA A 315 -21.08 5.03 -20.29
N SER A 316 -22.17 4.48 -20.78
CA SER A 316 -23.03 3.52 -20.08
C SER A 316 -22.77 2.09 -20.48
N GLU A 317 -22.33 1.85 -21.71
CA GLU A 317 -22.08 0.49 -22.20
C GLU A 317 -20.88 0.50 -23.15
N MET A 318 -20.10 -0.56 -23.11
CA MET A 318 -19.01 -0.80 -24.07
C MET A 318 -19.08 -2.25 -24.54
N PHE A 319 -18.93 -2.44 -25.84
CA PHE A 319 -18.99 -3.72 -26.52
C PHE A 319 -17.73 -3.87 -27.37
N LEU A 320 -17.02 -4.98 -27.22
CA LEU A 320 -15.88 -5.35 -28.05
C LEU A 320 -16.15 -6.70 -28.69
N GLU A 321 -16.18 -6.71 -30.02
CA GLU A 321 -16.12 -7.92 -30.82
C GLU A 321 -14.75 -8.01 -31.48
N TYR A 322 -14.10 -9.18 -31.41
CA TYR A 322 -12.81 -9.41 -32.03
C TYR A 322 -12.63 -10.87 -32.47
N VAL A 323 -11.91 -11.10 -33.56
CA VAL A 323 -11.58 -12.45 -34.02
C VAL A 323 -10.20 -12.85 -33.52
N GLU A 324 -10.10 -14.01 -32.86
CA GLU A 324 -8.84 -14.56 -32.40
C GLU A 324 -8.03 -15.14 -33.57
N THR A 325 -7.17 -14.35 -34.21
CA THR A 325 -6.33 -14.81 -35.32
C THR A 325 -4.96 -15.28 -34.84
N GLU A 326 -4.37 -16.31 -35.46
CA GLU A 326 -3.01 -16.79 -35.12
C GLU A 326 -1.94 -15.68 -35.14
N ALA A 327 -2.10 -14.67 -36.00
CA ALA A 327 -1.18 -13.54 -36.07
C ALA A 327 -1.18 -12.67 -34.80
N ARG A 328 -2.32 -12.55 -34.12
CA ARG A 328 -2.50 -11.70 -32.93
C ARG A 328 -2.61 -12.51 -31.64
N PHE A 329 -3.14 -13.72 -31.74
CA PHE A 329 -3.41 -14.67 -30.67
C PHE A 329 -2.68 -15.99 -30.96
N PRO A 330 -1.33 -15.98 -31.03
CA PRO A 330 -0.57 -17.16 -31.40
C PRO A 330 -0.85 -18.33 -30.46
N GLY A 331 -1.17 -19.47 -31.06
CA GLY A 331 -1.50 -20.71 -30.37
C GLY A 331 -2.83 -20.68 -29.63
N SER A 332 -3.77 -19.79 -29.95
CA SER A 332 -5.10 -19.76 -29.31
C SER A 332 -5.88 -21.07 -29.52
N VAL A 333 -6.62 -21.52 -28.50
CA VAL A 333 -7.61 -22.61 -28.63
C VAL A 333 -8.81 -22.21 -29.47
N ASN A 334 -9.09 -20.92 -29.55
CA ASN A 334 -10.25 -20.31 -30.21
C ASN A 334 -9.87 -19.68 -31.56
N ASN A 335 -8.73 -20.09 -32.15
CA ASN A 335 -8.23 -19.49 -33.39
C ASN A 335 -9.28 -19.52 -34.52
N GLY A 336 -9.56 -18.36 -35.11
CA GLY A 336 -10.54 -18.14 -36.16
C GLY A 336 -11.98 -17.85 -35.67
N THR A 337 -12.23 -17.84 -34.36
CA THR A 337 -13.57 -17.56 -33.80
C THR A 337 -13.74 -16.09 -33.42
N SER A 338 -14.96 -15.57 -33.61
CA SER A 338 -15.34 -14.24 -33.10
C SER A 338 -15.70 -14.33 -31.62
N GLN A 339 -15.05 -13.50 -30.82
CA GLN A 339 -15.31 -13.32 -29.40
C GLN A 339 -16.05 -12.01 -29.22
N THR A 340 -17.05 -12.00 -28.35
CA THR A 340 -17.85 -10.82 -28.05
C THR A 340 -17.88 -10.62 -26.55
N VAL A 341 -17.50 -9.42 -26.11
CA VAL A 341 -17.48 -9.04 -24.71
C VAL A 341 -18.18 -7.70 -24.55
N GLU A 342 -19.18 -7.64 -23.70
CA GLU A 342 -19.88 -6.41 -23.38
C GLU A 342 -19.88 -6.13 -21.89
N LYS A 343 -19.88 -4.85 -21.54
CA LYS A 343 -20.11 -4.37 -20.19
C LYS A 343 -21.12 -3.24 -20.21
N LYS A 344 -22.19 -3.41 -19.45
CA LYS A 344 -23.30 -2.45 -19.29
C LYS A 344 -23.18 -1.72 -17.95
N ASN A 345 -24.04 -0.73 -17.73
CA ASN A 345 -24.12 0.06 -16.50
C ASN A 345 -22.81 0.76 -16.10
N LEU A 346 -21.96 1.08 -17.07
CA LEU A 346 -20.76 1.87 -16.87
C LEU A 346 -21.11 3.30 -16.42
N ALA A 347 -20.18 3.90 -15.69
CA ALA A 347 -20.26 5.29 -15.26
C ALA A 347 -18.91 6.00 -15.46
N VAL A 348 -18.32 5.81 -16.65
CA VAL A 348 -17.03 6.41 -17.02
C VAL A 348 -17.23 7.60 -17.97
N PHE A 349 -16.24 8.50 -18.03
CA PHE A 349 -16.30 9.73 -18.84
C PHE A 349 -17.49 10.66 -18.50
N GLN A 350 -17.80 10.80 -17.21
CA GLN A 350 -18.94 11.60 -16.76
C GLN A 350 -18.72 13.10 -16.96
N CYS A 351 -19.68 13.78 -17.56
CA CYS A 351 -19.64 15.22 -17.77
C CYS A 351 -21.05 15.82 -17.77
N THR A 352 -21.16 17.14 -17.58
CA THR A 352 -22.45 17.84 -17.65
C THR A 352 -22.79 18.21 -19.09
N THR A 353 -24.07 18.34 -19.40
CA THR A 353 -24.55 18.76 -20.71
C THR A 353 -24.06 20.16 -21.03
N GLY A 354 -23.62 20.40 -22.27
CA GLY A 354 -23.04 21.69 -22.70
C GLY A 354 -21.57 21.90 -22.32
N MET A 355 -20.87 20.85 -21.86
CA MET A 355 -19.42 20.80 -21.71
C MET A 355 -18.84 19.58 -22.44
N SER A 356 -17.55 19.67 -22.81
CA SER A 356 -16.79 18.52 -23.32
C SER A 356 -15.94 17.90 -22.22
N TYR A 357 -15.83 16.57 -22.18
CA TYR A 357 -15.01 15.85 -21.21
C TYR A 357 -13.56 15.76 -21.71
N LYS A 358 -12.56 16.08 -20.88
CA LYS A 358 -11.15 15.90 -21.22
C LYS A 358 -10.38 15.21 -20.09
N CYS A 359 -9.56 14.23 -20.44
CA CYS A 359 -8.69 13.52 -19.50
C CYS A 359 -7.42 13.03 -20.20
N ASN A 360 -6.27 13.58 -19.84
CA ASN A 360 -4.97 13.17 -20.38
C ASN A 360 -4.42 11.96 -19.62
N THR A 361 -4.72 11.84 -18.32
CA THR A 361 -4.36 10.69 -17.49
C THR A 361 -5.07 9.41 -17.96
N ARG A 362 -4.31 8.32 -18.12
CA ARG A 362 -4.80 7.02 -18.59
C ARG A 362 -6.00 6.53 -17.77
N GLN A 363 -7.10 6.25 -18.46
CA GLN A 363 -8.31 5.62 -17.91
C GLN A 363 -8.37 4.15 -18.32
N THR A 364 -8.70 3.25 -17.41
CA THR A 364 -8.78 1.80 -17.68
C THR A 364 -10.20 1.30 -17.46
N VAL A 365 -10.75 0.58 -18.44
CA VAL A 365 -12.08 -0.03 -18.39
C VAL A 365 -11.95 -1.53 -18.65
N MET A 366 -12.25 -2.35 -17.64
CA MET A 366 -12.31 -3.81 -17.80
C MET A 366 -13.70 -4.20 -18.32
N LEU A 367 -13.78 -4.79 -19.52
CA LEU A 367 -15.03 -5.30 -20.11
C LEU A 367 -15.37 -6.69 -19.58
N SER A 368 -14.35 -7.53 -19.35
CA SER A 368 -14.43 -8.82 -18.65
C SER A 368 -13.13 -9.05 -17.85
N HIS A 369 -13.01 -10.21 -17.20
CA HIS A 369 -11.77 -10.63 -16.53
C HIS A 369 -10.56 -10.68 -17.47
N ASP A 370 -10.80 -11.01 -18.74
CA ASP A 370 -9.76 -11.20 -19.76
C ASP A 370 -9.59 -10.02 -20.71
N VAL A 371 -10.57 -9.12 -20.81
CA VAL A 371 -10.58 -8.02 -21.78
C VAL A 371 -10.54 -6.66 -21.08
N THR A 372 -9.46 -5.91 -21.32
CA THR A 372 -9.24 -4.57 -20.79
C THR A 372 -9.06 -3.55 -21.91
N LEU A 373 -9.77 -2.43 -21.82
CA LEU A 373 -9.58 -1.24 -22.63
C LEU A 373 -8.82 -0.18 -21.84
N ARG A 374 -7.82 0.46 -22.47
CA ARG A 374 -7.10 1.61 -21.92
C ARG A 374 -7.30 2.80 -22.84
N PHE A 375 -7.75 3.91 -22.26
CA PHE A 375 -7.98 5.17 -22.95
C PHE A 375 -6.98 6.21 -22.46
N GLU A 376 -6.31 6.90 -23.38
CA GLU A 376 -5.37 7.99 -23.11
C GLU A 376 -5.72 9.21 -23.95
N ASP A 377 -5.30 10.39 -23.49
CA ASP A 377 -5.49 11.66 -24.21
C ASP A 377 -6.96 11.84 -24.68
N VAL A 378 -7.92 11.57 -23.80
CA VAL A 378 -9.35 11.58 -24.09
C VAL A 378 -9.87 13.02 -24.11
N HIS A 379 -10.57 13.41 -25.17
CA HIS A 379 -11.37 14.63 -25.25
C HIS A 379 -12.63 14.31 -26.04
N LEU A 380 -13.79 14.21 -25.39
CA LEU A 380 -15.02 13.75 -26.03
C LEU A 380 -16.26 14.57 -25.68
N GLN A 381 -17.20 14.59 -26.61
CA GLN A 381 -18.51 15.21 -26.46
C GLN A 381 -19.53 14.42 -27.30
N PRO A 382 -20.35 13.57 -26.65
CA PRO A 382 -21.27 12.68 -27.34
C PRO A 382 -22.64 13.30 -27.69
N PHE A 383 -22.97 14.46 -27.11
CA PHE A 383 -24.26 15.13 -27.27
C PHE A 383 -24.11 16.63 -27.55
N GLN A 384 -25.11 17.19 -28.23
CA GLN A 384 -25.32 18.64 -28.39
C GLN A 384 -24.11 19.45 -28.88
N VAL A 385 -23.29 18.89 -29.78
CA VAL A 385 -22.13 19.61 -30.34
C VAL A 385 -22.60 20.83 -31.14
N LYS A 386 -22.24 22.03 -30.68
CA LYS A 386 -22.62 23.30 -31.33
C LYS A 386 -21.52 23.75 -32.27
N GLY A 387 -21.89 24.10 -33.51
CA GLY A 387 -20.96 24.74 -34.47
C GLY A 387 -19.73 23.89 -34.84
N GLY A 388 -19.78 22.57 -34.68
CA GLY A 388 -18.70 21.65 -35.09
C GLY A 388 -17.39 21.78 -34.30
N HIS A 389 -17.44 22.26 -33.06
CA HIS A 389 -16.31 22.34 -32.15
C HIS A 389 -16.71 21.82 -30.77
N PHE A 390 -15.72 21.43 -29.97
CA PHE A 390 -15.94 21.06 -28.58
C PHE A 390 -16.45 22.26 -27.77
N ASP A 391 -17.48 22.02 -26.97
CA ASP A 391 -17.94 22.92 -25.92
C ASP A 391 -16.87 23.09 -24.82
N PRO A 392 -17.04 24.05 -23.89
CA PRO A 392 -16.07 24.28 -22.80
C PRO A 392 -15.67 22.99 -22.09
N VAL A 393 -14.37 22.87 -21.82
CA VAL A 393 -13.78 21.62 -21.32
C VAL A 393 -13.99 21.48 -19.80
N LYS A 394 -14.49 20.31 -19.38
CA LYS A 394 -14.40 19.78 -18.03
C LYS A 394 -13.25 18.78 -17.96
N GLU A 395 -12.17 19.17 -17.30
CA GLU A 395 -11.02 18.28 -17.07
C GLU A 395 -11.34 17.26 -15.97
N CYS A 396 -10.90 16.02 -16.15
CA CYS A 396 -11.01 14.98 -15.13
C CYS A 396 -10.18 15.35 -13.90
N THR A 397 -10.59 14.88 -12.74
CA THR A 397 -9.85 15.07 -11.48
C THR A 397 -8.45 14.45 -11.52
N ALA A 398 -8.28 13.39 -12.32
CA ALA A 398 -7.01 12.71 -12.54
C ALA A 398 -5.95 13.57 -13.27
N ASP A 399 -6.33 14.65 -13.95
CA ASP A 399 -5.39 15.59 -14.58
C ASP A 399 -4.89 16.67 -13.59
N LYS A 400 -5.63 16.92 -12.50
CA LYS A 400 -5.34 18.01 -11.54
C LYS A 400 -4.25 17.67 -10.53
N VAL A 401 -3.64 16.49 -10.62
CA VAL A 401 -2.40 16.18 -9.91
C VAL A 401 -1.25 16.89 -10.65
N THR A 402 -1.15 18.21 -10.48
CA THR A 402 -0.08 19.03 -11.07
C THR A 402 0.75 19.71 -9.97
N THR A 403 1.99 19.27 -9.83
CA THR A 403 3.11 19.95 -9.15
C THR A 403 3.42 21.30 -9.84
N PRO A 404 4.04 22.31 -9.17
CA PRO A 404 4.26 23.65 -9.72
C PRO A 404 5.11 23.69 -11.01
N GLY A 405 4.83 24.69 -11.86
CA GLY A 405 5.22 24.79 -13.28
C GLY A 405 6.70 24.97 -13.69
N PRO A 406 6.95 25.50 -14.91
CA PRO A 406 7.71 24.82 -15.96
C PRO A 406 9.22 25.08 -15.93
N SER A 407 10.02 24.06 -16.30
CA SER A 407 11.40 24.23 -16.74
C SER A 407 11.75 23.23 -17.85
N ASN A 408 12.54 23.71 -18.81
CA ASN A 408 12.93 23.06 -20.05
C ASN A 408 13.54 21.66 -19.86
N MET A 409 13.13 20.77 -20.77
CA MET A 409 13.88 19.66 -21.40
C MET A 409 15.25 19.32 -20.79
N THR A 410 15.40 18.11 -20.23
CA THR A 410 16.24 17.01 -20.75
C THR A 410 16.07 15.78 -19.84
N THR A 411 15.57 14.69 -20.39
CA THR A 411 15.31 13.41 -19.70
C THR A 411 16.62 12.66 -19.41
N PRO A 412 16.92 12.24 -18.16
CA PRO A 412 17.99 11.27 -17.89
C PRO A 412 17.49 9.84 -18.14
N MET A 413 18.20 9.08 -18.98
CA MET A 413 18.01 7.62 -19.09
C MET A 413 18.49 6.95 -17.79
N THR A 414 17.62 6.19 -17.13
CA THR A 414 18.00 5.26 -16.07
C THR A 414 18.66 4.03 -16.70
N ALA A 415 19.91 3.81 -16.30
CA ALA A 415 20.69 2.64 -16.64
C ALA A 415 20.08 1.37 -16.04
N ILE A 416 20.10 0.27 -16.80
CA ILE A 416 19.84 -1.07 -16.28
C ILE A 416 21.01 -1.44 -15.37
N THR A 417 20.77 -1.41 -14.07
CA THR A 417 21.64 -1.99 -13.06
C THR A 417 21.47 -3.50 -13.04
N THR A 418 22.61 -4.17 -12.88
CA THR A 418 22.78 -5.55 -12.41
C THR A 418 21.88 -5.88 -11.21
N PRO A 419 21.61 -7.17 -10.90
CA PRO A 419 20.65 -7.59 -9.89
C PRO A 419 20.79 -6.78 -8.60
N PRO A 420 19.69 -6.26 -8.03
CA PRO A 420 19.77 -5.41 -6.87
C PRO A 420 20.46 -6.18 -5.72
N PRO A 421 21.50 -5.61 -5.08
CA PRO A 421 21.90 -6.08 -3.76
C PRO A 421 20.69 -6.00 -2.81
N PRO A 422 20.62 -6.84 -1.77
CA PRO A 422 19.47 -6.92 -0.87
C PRO A 422 19.02 -5.52 -0.44
N ARG A 423 17.73 -5.25 -0.68
CA ARG A 423 17.09 -3.95 -0.47
C ARG A 423 17.42 -3.44 0.94
N PRO A 424 17.97 -2.23 1.10
CA PRO A 424 18.11 -1.66 2.44
C PRO A 424 16.70 -1.48 3.00
N VAL A 425 16.38 -2.20 4.07
CA VAL A 425 15.16 -1.98 4.83
C VAL A 425 15.16 -0.52 5.29
N HIS A 426 14.10 0.20 4.94
CA HIS A 426 13.91 1.60 5.31
C HIS A 426 13.87 1.74 6.84
N ASP A 427 14.28 2.90 7.36
CA ASP A 427 14.21 3.19 8.80
C ASP A 427 12.80 2.92 9.36
N PRO A 428 12.66 2.39 10.59
CA PRO A 428 11.36 2.12 11.18
C PRO A 428 10.52 3.39 11.29
N ILE A 429 9.23 3.29 11.05
CA ILE A 429 8.28 4.40 11.19
C ILE A 429 8.04 4.70 12.67
N THR A 430 7.92 5.98 13.01
CA THR A 430 7.67 6.42 14.39
C THR A 430 6.17 6.32 14.70
N LEU A 431 5.81 5.53 15.70
CA LEU A 431 4.43 5.24 16.08
C LEU A 431 4.09 5.76 17.48
N ASN A 432 2.84 6.19 17.67
CA ASN A 432 2.32 6.63 18.96
C ASN A 432 1.56 5.48 19.65
N PHE A 433 1.94 5.19 20.88
CA PHE A 433 1.41 4.11 21.72
C PHE A 433 0.86 4.72 23.00
N THR A 434 -0.41 4.44 23.30
CA THR A 434 -1.07 4.90 24.52
C THR A 434 -1.76 3.74 25.21
N LEU A 435 -1.56 3.60 26.53
CA LEU A 435 -2.31 2.64 27.35
C LEU A 435 -3.20 3.40 28.32
N THR A 436 -4.38 2.86 28.58
CA THR A 436 -5.32 3.37 29.58
C THR A 436 -5.48 2.39 30.73
N ASP A 437 -5.72 2.90 31.93
CA ASP A 437 -6.09 2.09 33.08
C ASP A 437 -7.59 1.70 33.05
N ASP A 438 -8.04 0.93 34.06
CA ASP A 438 -9.43 0.51 34.23
C ASP A 438 -10.42 1.70 34.37
N GLU A 439 -9.92 2.90 34.65
CA GLU A 439 -10.70 4.14 34.77
C GLU A 439 -10.68 4.97 33.46
N ASN A 440 -10.22 4.40 32.34
CA ASN A 440 -10.04 5.07 31.04
C ASN A 440 -9.09 6.28 31.07
N LYS A 441 -8.16 6.35 32.03
CA LYS A 441 -7.12 7.40 32.08
C LYS A 441 -5.85 6.90 31.42
N ILE A 442 -5.22 7.75 30.62
CA ILE A 442 -3.95 7.43 29.97
C ILE A 442 -2.89 7.24 31.05
N CYS A 443 -2.34 6.03 31.13
CA CYS A 443 -1.39 5.61 32.14
C CYS A 443 0.02 5.38 31.57
N PHE A 444 0.14 5.28 30.24
CA PHE A 444 1.40 5.15 29.51
C PHE A 444 1.30 5.87 28.16
N MET A 445 2.37 6.57 27.76
CA MET A 445 2.52 7.12 26.42
C MET A 445 3.92 6.80 25.89
N ALA A 446 4.03 6.40 24.62
CA ALA A 446 5.29 6.32 23.91
C ALA A 446 5.11 6.76 22.46
N LEU A 447 6.12 7.39 21.89
CA LEU A 447 6.26 7.71 20.48
C LEU A 447 7.61 7.13 20.07
N MET A 448 7.67 6.06 19.26
CA MET A 448 8.94 5.45 18.87
C MET A 448 8.79 4.58 17.63
N GLY A 449 9.86 4.48 16.83
CA GLY A 449 9.98 3.46 15.79
C GLY A 449 10.80 2.29 16.25
N VAL A 450 10.38 1.06 15.96
CA VAL A 450 11.05 -0.17 16.40
C VAL A 450 11.34 -1.07 15.18
N GLN A 451 12.56 -1.55 15.05
CA GLN A 451 13.02 -2.48 14.02
C GLN A 451 13.71 -3.67 14.67
N ILE A 452 13.35 -4.88 14.24
CA ILE A 452 13.97 -6.13 14.68
C ILE A 452 15.06 -6.49 13.67
N GLU A 453 16.27 -6.75 14.15
CA GLU A 453 17.39 -7.25 13.37
C GLU A 453 17.79 -8.65 13.87
N VAL A 454 17.76 -9.65 12.98
CA VAL A 454 18.14 -11.03 13.29
C VAL A 454 19.22 -11.53 12.35
N ASN A 455 20.38 -11.88 12.89
CA ASN A 455 21.47 -12.52 12.17
C ASN A 455 21.23 -14.04 12.09
N TYR A 456 21.21 -14.59 10.87
CA TYR A 456 20.97 -16.01 10.60
C TYR A 456 21.93 -16.58 9.55
N THR A 457 22.00 -17.91 9.46
CA THR A 457 22.86 -18.62 8.50
C THR A 457 22.04 -19.03 7.27
N THR A 458 22.57 -18.78 6.08
CA THR A 458 21.88 -19.12 4.82
C THR A 458 22.07 -20.58 4.40
N HIS A 459 21.31 -21.03 3.40
CA HIS A 459 21.44 -22.37 2.81
C HIS A 459 22.85 -22.70 2.29
N ASP A 460 23.59 -21.71 1.77
CA ASP A 460 25.04 -21.81 1.60
C ASP A 460 25.66 -21.80 3.00
N THR A 461 25.93 -22.98 3.58
CA THR A 461 26.27 -23.29 4.99
C THR A 461 27.38 -22.44 5.67
N GLU A 462 28.01 -21.50 4.96
CA GLU A 462 29.05 -20.59 5.47
C GLU A 462 28.73 -19.09 5.37
N LYS A 463 27.60 -18.67 4.78
CA LYS A 463 27.24 -17.25 4.67
C LYS A 463 26.25 -16.83 5.77
N LYS A 464 26.57 -15.72 6.45
CA LYS A 464 25.68 -15.05 7.40
C LYS A 464 24.89 -13.96 6.68
N SER A 465 23.59 -13.89 6.98
CA SER A 465 22.68 -12.85 6.51
C SER A 465 21.95 -12.21 7.70
N THR A 466 21.36 -11.05 7.49
CA THR A 466 20.62 -10.30 8.51
C THR A 466 19.20 -10.07 8.01
N ALA A 467 18.22 -10.67 8.67
CA ALA A 467 16.81 -10.38 8.50
C ALA A 467 16.49 -9.09 9.26
N ARG A 468 15.69 -8.22 8.65
CA ARG A 468 15.25 -6.97 9.25
C ARG A 468 13.78 -6.72 8.94
N TRP A 469 13.00 -6.39 9.95
CA TRP A 469 11.61 -5.98 9.77
C TRP A 469 11.21 -4.97 10.83
N ASN A 470 10.29 -4.07 10.46
CA ASN A 470 9.86 -2.96 11.30
C ASN A 470 8.54 -3.31 11.98
N VAL A 471 8.30 -2.78 13.17
CA VAL A 471 6.97 -2.77 13.77
C VAL A 471 6.05 -1.97 12.83
N PRO A 472 4.96 -2.57 12.32
CA PRO A 472 4.03 -1.91 11.41
C PRO A 472 3.07 -1.01 12.20
N ASN A 473 2.36 -0.11 11.51
CA ASN A 473 1.33 0.70 12.15
C ASN A 473 0.16 -0.12 12.72
N SER A 474 -0.11 -1.29 12.13
CA SER A 474 -1.13 -2.25 12.58
C SER A 474 -0.74 -3.08 13.78
N VAL A 475 0.32 -2.68 14.48
CA VAL A 475 0.71 -3.34 15.72
C VAL A 475 -0.39 -3.24 16.76
N THR A 476 -0.82 -4.38 17.28
CA THR A 476 -1.72 -4.45 18.42
C THR A 476 -0.94 -4.05 19.66
N VAL A 477 -1.39 -2.98 20.31
CA VAL A 477 -0.78 -2.44 21.51
C VAL A 477 -1.59 -2.88 22.72
N THR A 478 -0.95 -3.64 23.60
CA THR A 478 -1.50 -4.02 24.90
C THR A 478 -0.51 -3.70 26.00
N GLY A 479 -0.95 -3.73 27.24
CA GLY A 479 -0.08 -3.44 28.35
C GLY A 479 -0.83 -3.18 29.64
N GLU A 480 -0.09 -3.17 30.72
CA GLU A 480 -0.62 -2.93 32.05
C GLU A 480 0.19 -1.82 32.70
N CYS A 481 -0.50 -0.89 33.35
CA CYS A 481 0.12 0.14 34.15
C CYS A 481 -0.14 -0.13 35.63
N SER A 482 0.94 -0.16 36.40
CA SER A 482 0.87 -0.13 37.86
C SER A 482 1.75 0.99 38.40
N ASN A 483 1.72 1.20 39.71
CA ASN A 483 2.57 2.20 40.36
C ASN A 483 4.07 1.87 40.29
N THR A 484 4.43 0.60 40.05
CA THR A 484 5.82 0.10 40.09
C THR A 484 6.33 -0.37 38.74
N THR A 485 5.46 -0.89 37.90
CA THR A 485 5.79 -1.49 36.61
C THR A 485 4.75 -1.09 35.57
N ALA A 486 5.19 -0.77 34.36
CA ALA A 486 4.34 -0.60 33.21
C ALA A 486 4.83 -1.51 32.09
N THR A 487 3.94 -2.20 31.40
CA THR A 487 4.31 -3.08 30.28
C THR A 487 3.74 -2.50 28.99
N LEU A 488 4.54 -2.52 27.92
CA LEU A 488 4.10 -2.23 26.57
C LEU A 488 4.35 -3.49 25.74
N THR A 489 3.27 -4.10 25.26
CA THR A 489 3.31 -5.28 24.41
C THR A 489 2.82 -4.93 23.02
N LEU A 490 3.68 -5.17 22.04
CA LEU A 490 3.49 -4.91 20.62
C LEU A 490 3.34 -6.26 19.91
N THR A 491 2.15 -6.57 19.42
CA THR A 491 1.85 -7.84 18.77
C THR A 491 1.48 -7.60 17.31
N PHE A 492 2.15 -8.26 16.37
CA PHE A 492 1.94 -8.08 14.93
C PHE A 492 2.33 -9.35 14.14
N ASP A 493 2.27 -9.28 12.81
CA ASP A 493 2.44 -10.44 11.90
C ASP A 493 1.47 -11.59 12.19
N GLY A 494 0.22 -11.29 12.56
CA GLY A 494 -0.77 -12.31 12.93
C GLY A 494 -0.42 -13.04 14.22
N GLU A 495 0.03 -12.30 15.24
CA GLU A 495 0.49 -12.79 16.55
C GLU A 495 1.79 -13.59 16.54
N LEU A 496 2.42 -13.73 15.37
CA LEU A 496 3.68 -14.45 15.22
C LEU A 496 4.87 -13.66 15.77
N THR A 497 4.79 -12.32 15.79
CA THR A 497 5.82 -11.46 16.41
C THR A 497 5.24 -10.70 17.61
N VAL A 498 5.86 -10.85 18.78
CA VAL A 498 5.47 -10.18 20.02
C VAL A 498 6.69 -9.52 20.65
N VAL A 499 6.65 -8.21 20.84
CA VAL A 499 7.69 -7.43 21.57
C VAL A 499 7.07 -6.89 22.84
N THR A 500 7.53 -7.34 24.00
CA THR A 500 7.11 -6.81 25.29
C THR A 500 8.25 -6.03 25.92
N MET A 501 8.03 -4.75 26.20
CA MET A 501 8.94 -3.90 26.96
C MET A 501 8.36 -3.65 28.35
N THR A 502 9.12 -4.00 29.38
CA THR A 502 8.74 -3.74 30.77
C THR A 502 9.51 -2.54 31.29
N PHE A 503 8.76 -1.54 31.74
CA PHE A 503 9.27 -0.35 32.40
C PHE A 503 9.13 -0.51 33.90
N ARG A 504 10.15 -0.10 34.65
CA ARG A 504 10.15 -0.18 36.10
C ARG A 504 10.44 1.17 36.72
N ASN A 505 9.63 1.52 37.71
CA ASN A 505 9.87 2.64 38.60
C ASN A 505 10.92 2.24 39.65
N GLN A 506 11.94 3.08 39.79
CA GLN A 506 12.98 2.97 40.79
C GLN A 506 12.90 4.17 41.73
N SER A 507 12.61 3.89 43.01
CA SER A 507 12.61 4.92 44.03
C SER A 507 14.02 5.49 44.23
N GLY A 508 14.11 6.82 44.24
CA GLY A 508 15.36 7.52 44.53
C GLY A 508 15.83 7.21 45.96
N LYS A 509 17.13 6.94 46.13
CA LYS A 509 17.74 6.82 47.47
C LYS A 509 18.20 8.19 47.95
N GLY A 510 17.88 8.55 49.20
CA GLY A 510 18.46 9.72 49.87
C GLY A 510 18.03 11.09 49.31
N GLY A 511 16.75 11.26 48.96
CA GLY A 511 16.21 12.54 48.47
C GLY A 511 16.39 12.81 46.97
N THR A 512 16.74 11.77 46.20
CA THR A 512 16.77 11.82 44.72
C THR A 512 15.37 11.61 44.14
N VAL A 513 15.10 12.21 42.98
CA VAL A 513 13.84 12.05 42.24
C VAL A 513 13.67 10.58 41.82
N ASN A 514 12.44 10.06 41.90
CA ASN A 514 12.14 8.71 41.41
C ASN A 514 12.41 8.66 39.90
N LYS A 515 12.98 7.56 39.40
CA LYS A 515 13.31 7.39 37.99
C LYS A 515 12.61 6.17 37.41
N PHE A 516 12.37 6.17 36.11
CA PHE A 516 11.92 5.01 35.35
C PHE A 516 12.99 4.57 34.36
N MET A 517 12.92 3.31 33.95
CA MET A 517 13.75 2.74 32.89
C MET A 517 13.05 1.52 32.28
N VAL A 518 13.43 1.15 31.06
CA VAL A 518 13.13 -0.19 30.54
C VAL A 518 14.01 -1.20 31.26
N SER A 519 13.39 -2.12 31.99
CA SER A 519 14.05 -3.17 32.79
C SER A 519 14.14 -4.50 32.06
N ASP A 520 13.15 -4.82 31.23
CA ASP A 520 13.07 -6.12 30.55
C ASP A 520 12.53 -5.94 29.14
N ILE A 521 13.08 -6.69 28.18
CA ILE A 521 12.52 -6.82 26.84
C ILE A 521 12.42 -8.29 26.49
N ASP A 522 11.22 -8.71 26.10
CA ASP A 522 10.91 -10.03 25.58
C ASP A 522 10.54 -9.91 24.10
N LEU A 523 11.14 -10.75 23.26
CA LEU A 523 10.83 -10.86 21.84
C LEU A 523 10.45 -12.32 21.52
N GLN A 524 9.30 -12.49 20.90
CA GLN A 524 8.86 -13.74 20.30
C GLN A 524 8.72 -13.52 18.79
N TYR A 525 9.22 -14.44 17.96
CA TYR A 525 9.03 -14.40 16.51
C TYR A 525 9.08 -15.81 15.90
N VAL A 526 8.52 -15.96 14.70
CA VAL A 526 8.64 -17.20 13.91
C VAL A 526 9.60 -17.00 12.74
N THR A 527 10.43 -18.01 12.46
CA THR A 527 11.32 -18.00 11.31
C THR A 527 10.57 -18.34 10.02
N ASP A 528 9.94 -17.36 9.38
CA ASP A 528 9.19 -17.58 8.14
C ASP A 528 10.02 -17.26 6.86
N LYS A 529 9.46 -17.60 5.69
CA LYS A 529 10.12 -17.36 4.40
C LYS A 529 10.09 -15.88 3.98
N SER A 530 9.17 -15.07 4.50
CA SER A 530 9.10 -13.64 4.19
C SER A 530 10.25 -12.86 4.80
N HIS A 531 10.60 -13.14 6.05
CA HIS A 531 11.68 -12.51 6.79
C HIS A 531 13.04 -13.22 6.57
N PHE A 532 13.02 -14.52 6.29
CA PHE A 532 14.20 -15.35 6.12
C PHE A 532 14.23 -16.11 4.77
N PRO A 533 14.25 -15.41 3.62
CA PRO A 533 14.09 -16.03 2.29
C PRO A 533 15.20 -17.03 1.94
N ASP A 534 16.41 -16.84 2.47
CA ASP A 534 17.59 -17.66 2.20
C ASP A 534 17.94 -18.62 3.36
N ALA A 535 17.07 -18.73 4.37
CA ALA A 535 17.29 -19.64 5.50
C ALA A 535 17.25 -21.10 5.04
N GLN A 536 17.97 -21.95 5.78
CA GLN A 536 17.88 -23.39 5.56
C GLN A 536 16.44 -23.88 5.80
N PRO A 537 15.92 -24.82 4.98
CA PRO A 537 14.58 -25.37 5.17
C PRO A 537 14.33 -25.95 6.57
N ALA A 538 15.36 -26.47 7.23
CA ALA A 538 15.28 -26.99 8.60
C ALA A 538 15.13 -25.89 9.68
N GLU A 539 15.37 -24.63 9.33
CA GLU A 539 15.28 -23.48 10.23
C GLU A 539 13.99 -22.68 10.05
N LEU A 540 13.16 -22.98 9.04
CA LEU A 540 11.86 -22.32 8.82
C LEU A 540 10.76 -22.92 9.71
N GLY A 541 9.84 -22.08 10.18
CA GLY A 541 8.68 -22.44 11.02
C GLY A 541 8.99 -22.60 12.52
N LYS A 542 10.19 -22.22 12.98
CA LYS A 542 10.56 -22.30 14.40
C LYS A 542 10.07 -21.07 15.16
N HIS A 543 9.50 -21.30 16.33
CA HIS A 543 9.15 -20.24 17.28
C HIS A 543 10.36 -19.93 18.15
N ILE A 544 10.77 -18.66 18.15
CA ILE A 544 11.94 -18.17 18.86
C ILE A 544 11.50 -17.20 19.93
N ASN A 545 11.82 -17.50 21.20
CA ASN A 545 11.52 -16.65 22.34
C ASN A 545 12.85 -16.20 22.98
N ILE A 546 13.02 -14.90 23.12
CA ILE A 546 14.24 -14.26 23.63
C ILE A 546 13.85 -13.25 24.69
N SER A 547 14.43 -13.39 25.87
CA SER A 547 14.22 -12.48 26.99
C SER A 547 15.53 -11.84 27.42
N LYS A 548 15.52 -10.52 27.60
CA LYS A 548 16.65 -9.77 28.13
C LYS A 548 16.22 -8.98 29.36
N HIS A 549 16.68 -9.44 30.53
CA HIS A 549 16.37 -8.84 31.82
C HIS A 549 17.47 -7.90 32.31
N ASN A 550 17.13 -7.09 33.33
CA ASN A 550 18.03 -6.12 33.96
C ASN A 550 18.61 -5.09 32.98
N LEU A 551 17.83 -4.74 31.97
CA LEU A 551 18.09 -3.59 31.13
C LEU A 551 17.98 -2.30 31.98
N ALA A 552 18.68 -1.28 31.52
CA ALA A 552 18.68 0.03 32.14
C ALA A 552 18.82 1.08 31.03
N VAL A 553 17.90 1.04 30.07
CA VAL A 553 17.83 1.91 28.89
C VAL A 553 16.59 2.81 28.95
N PHE A 554 16.58 3.89 28.19
CA PHE A 554 15.52 4.92 28.16
C PHE A 554 15.12 5.40 29.56
N LYS A 555 16.09 5.97 30.26
CA LYS A 555 15.95 6.43 31.64
C LYS A 555 15.40 7.84 31.70
N GLY A 556 14.36 8.06 32.50
CA GLY A 556 13.82 9.40 32.77
C GLY A 556 13.39 9.57 34.23
N GLU A 557 13.20 10.82 34.65
CA GLU A 557 12.55 11.13 35.92
C GLU A 557 11.04 10.89 35.88
N LEU A 558 10.45 10.44 37.00
CA LEU A 558 8.99 10.27 37.11
C LEU A 558 8.28 11.62 36.96
N GLY A 559 7.21 11.65 36.16
CA GLY A 559 6.48 12.89 35.85
C GLY A 559 7.13 13.73 34.74
N SER A 560 8.09 13.17 34.01
CA SER A 560 8.69 13.71 32.79
C SER A 560 8.70 12.63 31.71
N SER A 561 8.79 13.04 30.44
CA SER A 561 9.03 12.10 29.34
C SER A 561 10.52 11.94 29.09
N TYR A 562 10.98 10.79 28.61
CA TYR A 562 12.32 10.63 28.06
C TYR A 562 12.26 10.88 26.55
N LEU A 563 13.20 11.61 25.95
CA LEU A 563 13.24 11.88 24.49
C LEU A 563 14.63 11.59 23.90
N CYS A 564 14.68 10.80 22.83
CA CYS A 564 15.89 10.46 22.10
C CYS A 564 15.61 10.27 20.60
N LYS A 565 15.83 11.31 19.81
CA LYS A 565 15.63 11.36 18.34
C LYS A 565 16.59 10.45 17.61
N LYS A 566 17.88 10.44 17.98
CA LYS A 566 18.85 9.51 17.39
C LYS A 566 18.56 8.04 17.71
N GLY A 567 17.74 7.77 18.74
CA GLY A 567 17.37 6.42 19.14
C GLY A 567 18.49 5.67 19.87
N ASP A 568 18.28 4.36 20.08
CA ASP A 568 19.28 3.44 20.62
C ASP A 568 19.05 2.01 20.12
N ASN A 569 20.11 1.21 20.09
CA ASN A 569 20.06 -0.20 19.68
C ASN A 569 20.23 -1.11 20.91
N VAL A 570 19.23 -1.94 21.19
CA VAL A 570 19.24 -2.89 22.31
C VAL A 570 19.47 -4.30 21.80
N THR A 571 20.66 -4.84 22.06
CA THR A 571 21.00 -6.22 21.73
C THR A 571 20.44 -7.20 22.76
N LEU A 572 19.50 -8.05 22.33
CA LEU A 572 18.83 -9.02 23.19
C LEU A 572 19.71 -10.27 23.42
N ASN A 573 20.34 -10.78 22.35
CA ASN A 573 21.29 -11.90 22.42
C ASN A 573 22.40 -11.77 21.35
N GLN A 574 23.16 -12.85 21.07
CA GLN A 574 24.26 -12.81 20.09
C GLN A 574 23.81 -12.52 18.65
N ASN A 575 22.56 -12.80 18.32
CA ASN A 575 22.04 -12.76 16.96
C ASN A 575 20.92 -11.74 16.76
N VAL A 576 20.32 -11.23 17.84
CA VAL A 576 19.12 -10.39 17.77
C VAL A 576 19.33 -9.04 18.43
N THR A 577 19.03 -7.99 17.69
CA THR A 577 19.10 -6.60 18.11
C THR A 577 17.80 -5.88 17.78
N LEU A 578 17.28 -5.10 18.71
CA LEU A 578 16.20 -4.15 18.47
C LEU A 578 16.79 -2.78 18.22
N ARG A 579 16.52 -2.20 17.07
CA ARG A 579 16.84 -0.82 16.75
C ARG A 579 15.62 0.05 17.01
N MET A 580 15.76 1.04 17.86
CA MET A 580 14.67 1.96 18.22
C MET A 580 15.07 3.38 17.85
N ILE A 581 14.17 4.12 17.19
CA ILE A 581 14.41 5.50 16.74
C ILE A 581 13.32 6.44 17.25
N GLU A 582 13.63 7.74 17.28
CA GLU A 582 12.68 8.80 17.67
C GLU A 582 11.92 8.52 18.97
N VAL A 583 12.62 7.96 19.97
CA VAL A 583 12.02 7.45 21.20
C VAL A 583 11.60 8.60 22.11
N GLN A 584 10.31 8.81 22.31
CA GLN A 584 9.76 9.61 23.40
C GLN A 584 8.87 8.72 24.28
N VAL A 585 9.15 8.56 25.57
CA VAL A 585 8.37 7.64 26.42
C VAL A 585 8.11 8.20 27.81
N GLN A 586 6.89 7.98 28.32
CA GLN A 586 6.47 8.34 29.67
C GLN A 586 5.58 7.22 30.24
N PRO A 587 6.17 6.29 31.01
CA PRO A 587 5.47 5.11 31.50
C PRO A 587 4.75 5.30 32.84
N PHE A 588 4.99 6.41 33.55
CA PHE A 588 4.41 6.69 34.86
C PHE A 588 4.13 8.18 35.04
N GLY A 589 3.18 8.50 35.93
CA GLY A 589 2.97 9.86 36.43
C GLY A 589 2.42 10.84 35.40
N LEU A 590 1.67 10.36 34.39
CA LEU A 590 0.96 11.20 33.44
C LEU A 590 -0.14 11.98 34.17
N THR A 591 -0.07 13.30 34.08
CA THR A 591 -1.08 14.20 34.69
C THR A 591 -2.00 14.84 33.66
N SER A 592 -1.66 14.76 32.38
CA SER A 592 -2.43 15.26 31.25
C SER A 592 -2.42 14.24 30.10
N ASN A 593 -3.34 14.34 29.15
CA ASN A 593 -3.39 13.48 27.96
C ASN A 593 -2.27 13.81 26.94
N LYS A 594 -1.10 14.24 27.41
CA LYS A 594 0.06 14.68 26.63
C LYS A 594 1.34 14.37 27.40
N PHE A 595 2.45 14.23 26.69
CA PHE A 595 3.77 14.13 27.30
C PHE A 595 4.08 15.36 28.17
N ASP A 596 4.60 15.09 29.37
CA ASP A 596 5.20 16.10 30.22
C ASP A 596 6.61 16.47 29.72
N GLN A 597 7.26 17.40 30.40
CA GLN A 597 8.58 17.91 30.02
C GLN A 597 9.57 16.78 29.68
N ALA A 598 10.24 16.89 28.54
CA ALA A 598 11.13 15.84 28.05
C ALA A 598 12.56 15.98 28.60
N GLU A 599 13.08 14.92 29.20
CA GLU A 599 14.50 14.69 29.48
C GLU A 599 15.16 14.13 28.20
N VAL A 600 15.98 14.97 27.57
CA VAL A 600 16.64 14.65 26.31
C VAL A 600 17.88 13.78 26.56
N CYS A 601 18.01 12.69 25.81
CA CYS A 601 19.13 11.76 25.93
C CYS A 601 20.49 12.39 25.59
N GLU A 602 21.58 11.79 26.08
CA GLU A 602 22.94 12.29 25.83
C GLU A 602 23.32 12.30 24.35
N ALA A 603 22.79 11.35 23.56
CA ALA A 603 23.07 11.26 22.13
C ALA A 603 22.57 12.50 21.35
N ASP A 604 21.46 13.08 21.81
CA ASP A 604 20.84 14.29 21.23
C ASP A 604 21.35 15.59 21.87
N ASN A 605 22.03 15.50 23.01
CA ASN A 605 22.63 16.66 23.65
C ASN A 605 23.92 17.06 22.91
N ASP A 606 23.79 18.05 22.01
CA ASP A 606 24.92 18.73 21.33
C ASP A 606 25.90 19.43 22.30
N VAL A 607 25.58 19.42 23.60
CA VAL A 607 26.42 19.90 24.70
C VAL A 607 27.75 19.13 24.81
N SER A 608 27.85 17.92 24.23
CA SER A 608 29.12 17.20 24.09
C SER A 608 30.15 17.98 23.25
N THR A 609 29.70 18.81 22.32
CA THR A 609 30.53 19.73 21.53
C THR A 609 30.83 21.03 22.29
N LEU A 610 29.98 21.42 23.25
CA LEU A 610 30.15 22.64 24.04
C LEU A 610 31.15 22.49 25.19
N ARG A 611 31.25 21.30 25.83
CA ARG A 611 32.18 21.07 26.95
C ARG A 611 33.65 21.31 26.57
N PRO A 612 34.18 20.82 25.43
CA PRO A 612 35.55 21.13 25.00
C PRO A 612 35.78 22.62 24.74
N ILE A 613 34.76 23.33 24.23
CA ILE A 613 34.83 24.77 23.95
C ILE A 613 34.89 25.57 25.26
N ILE A 614 34.05 25.24 26.25
CA ILE A 614 34.06 25.89 27.57
C ILE A 614 35.40 25.65 28.27
N VAL A 615 35.91 24.42 28.25
CA VAL A 615 37.23 24.09 28.81
C VAL A 615 38.34 24.84 28.08
N GLY A 616 38.28 24.92 26.74
CA GLY A 616 39.22 25.68 25.93
C GLY A 616 39.22 27.18 26.23
N CYS A 617 38.04 27.80 26.36
CA CYS A 617 37.89 29.21 26.72
C CYS A 617 38.38 29.49 28.15
N ALA A 618 38.15 28.58 29.10
CA ALA A 618 38.64 28.72 30.47
C ALA A 618 40.18 28.68 30.53
N ILE A 619 40.81 27.75 29.82
CA ILE A 619 42.28 27.65 29.74
C ILE A 619 42.86 28.91 29.09
N ALA A 620 42.33 29.33 27.93
CA ALA A 620 42.79 30.53 27.24
C ALA A 620 42.63 31.80 28.11
N GLY A 621 41.54 31.91 28.88
CA GLY A 621 41.33 33.02 29.80
C GLY A 621 42.38 33.07 30.92
N VAL A 622 42.76 31.92 31.48
CA VAL A 622 43.81 31.83 32.51
C VAL A 622 45.18 32.20 31.94
N ASP A 623 45.50 31.75 30.73
CA ASP A 623 46.77 32.09 30.06
C ASP A 623 46.90 33.59 29.79
N VAL A 624 45.82 34.23 29.31
CA VAL A 624 45.80 35.68 29.08
C VAL A 624 46.00 36.44 30.40
N LEU A 625 45.34 36.03 31.49
CA LEU A 625 45.52 36.64 32.80
C LEU A 625 46.97 36.52 33.31
N MET A 626 47.60 35.35 33.13
CA MET A 626 49.01 35.15 33.46
C MET A 626 49.94 36.06 32.63
N LEU A 627 49.69 36.21 31.33
CA LEU A 627 50.48 37.09 30.46
C LEU A 627 50.31 38.57 30.82
N LEU A 628 49.10 39.01 31.15
CA LEU A 628 48.85 40.38 31.62
C LEU A 628 49.58 40.64 32.95
N TYR A 629 49.51 39.69 33.89
CA TYR A 629 50.23 39.79 35.16
C TYR A 629 51.76 39.85 34.95
N TYR A 630 52.31 38.99 34.10
CA TYR A 630 53.73 39.02 33.73
C TYR A 630 54.12 40.33 33.04
N GLY A 631 53.30 40.83 32.12
CA GLY A 631 53.53 42.09 31.40
C GLY A 631 53.56 43.29 32.33
N ILE A 632 52.61 43.38 33.28
CA ILE A 632 52.58 44.42 34.30
C ILE A 632 53.80 44.29 35.22
N GLY A 633 54.12 43.08 35.69
CA GLY A 633 55.30 42.82 36.52
C GLY A 633 56.63 43.20 35.83
N ARG A 634 56.77 42.88 34.54
CA ARG A 634 57.95 43.26 33.74
C ARG A 634 58.03 44.76 33.48
N ARG A 635 56.89 45.44 33.26
CA ARG A 635 56.83 46.90 33.12
C ARG A 635 57.21 47.59 34.43
N MET A 636 56.75 47.08 35.57
CA MET A 636 57.15 47.57 36.89
C MET A 636 58.64 47.33 37.18
N ARG A 637 59.22 46.20 36.76
CA ARG A 637 60.67 45.95 36.84
C ARG A 637 61.49 46.87 35.93
N ARG A 638 61.06 47.14 34.70
CA ARG A 638 61.72 48.13 33.82
C ARG A 638 61.71 49.53 34.43
N ASN A 639 60.59 49.95 35.02
CA ASN A 639 60.50 51.24 35.70
C ASN A 639 61.37 51.34 36.98
N LYS A 640 61.78 50.21 37.57
CA LYS A 640 62.76 50.17 38.68
C LYS A 640 64.23 50.24 38.22
N ASN A 641 64.54 49.93 36.96
CA ASN A 641 65.91 50.03 36.41
C ASN A 641 66.20 51.39 35.73
N THR A 642 65.23 52.30 35.67
CA THR A 642 65.37 53.68 35.20
C THR A 642 65.28 54.71 36.33
N ARG A 643 65.61 54.32 37.57
CA ARG A 643 65.74 55.23 38.70
C ARG A 643 67.05 54.98 39.43
#